data_AF-A0A812PH15-F1
#
_entry.id   AF-A0A812PH15-F1
#
_cell.length_a   1.000
_cell.length_b   1.000
_cell.length_c   1.000
_cell.angle_alpha   90.00
_cell.angle_beta   90.00
_cell.angle_gamma   90.00
#
_symmetry.space_group_name_H-M   'P 1'
#
loop_
_entity.id
_entity.type
_entity.pdbx_description
1 polymer ?
#
loop_
_entity_poly.entity_id
_entity_poly.type
_entity_poly.pdbx_seq_one_letter_code
_entity_poly.pdbx_strand_id
1 'polypeptide(L)'
;MENLMQRFPEKKYDVTNYIESFCGLIWCPCMGWQSRTLILQSEEVLYKRKNLCCSGTQKRPYAQLGSVELHDACCGLCVTMSSNLEKVNEKGEGGIKPFFGVDRPYTEEICNELRARMEGRGDTAQRRQQTFLLEQVTKLTAELPLIMANRGIQWPPSGGVLSKIFPGETPALKTFAQLYNPEEEVKFETQSWQVVCCLEQICGCVDRTVELTPDEAVIREVRGLDRASKIERRPYAQIDDVNKEKACGCCVSMRAGELVEQPISNATGCDEETITQIVEELKRRIEIRGNIGQMKKLESIMSKVDDLRLLMQVVQHELGVDMQYPPSQMGLPPIRPHSKPSENFPTREFEVTNYCASLFCCGTQKDVMTLENDKVITKSTNCIGENLTSMPYAQLSSVDEARSCYCCRSVNGIVPGCGCQGTKVTDLANELQQRKVKRGDIAQLRNQENTMLNALELSVRTSSVLSKLGVQYPPSQETMMKEYGPGFTLPTAKDGYMGEEVHVGPSQQHGEKDYGVTNYVESCCVCFWTLGLAGCQTQHLHLGEEEVTLTKKDFCTTSTMRMPYAQLGSVDVESICCGQCFNVETDGGTIQPKCGCDKQLTDKISEDLQNRKVSRGNIAQVRMQENLMIEMIKLGVQLDQLARNDGVEYPPTQAKMTEIFGPNAVLPQKQAAPIVAQGSDPSLMQVIVPEGFGPGQMFQVQGPGGGMMQVQVPQGALPGQVLQVAAPVVVGAPVQSSMPSANKDTE
;
A
#
# COMPACT_ATOMS: atom_id res chain seq x y z
N MET A 1 -7.32 13.65 -11.81
CA MET A 1 -7.30 12.21 -12.15
C MET A 1 -5.87 11.74 -12.44
N GLU A 2 -5.14 12.45 -13.31
CA GLU A 2 -3.72 12.12 -13.62
C GLU A 2 -2.83 12.01 -12.39
N ASN A 3 -2.99 12.91 -11.40
CA ASN A 3 -2.24 12.84 -10.13
C ASN A 3 -2.61 11.64 -9.23
N LEU A 4 -3.81 11.06 -9.41
CA LEU A 4 -4.29 9.93 -8.60
C LEU A 4 -4.04 8.58 -9.27
N MET A 5 -3.97 8.55 -10.60
CA MET A 5 -3.71 7.35 -11.42
C MET A 5 -2.56 7.64 -12.38
N GLN A 6 -1.41 8.01 -11.82
CA GLN A 6 -0.24 8.30 -12.63
C GLN A 6 0.20 7.02 -13.35
N ARG A 7 0.24 7.06 -14.68
CA ARG A 7 0.75 5.95 -15.48
C ARG A 7 2.23 6.16 -15.73
N PHE A 8 2.99 5.08 -15.66
CA PHE A 8 4.44 5.10 -15.89
C PHE A 8 4.78 4.22 -17.09
N PRO A 9 5.54 4.73 -18.08
CA PRO A 9 5.99 3.91 -19.21
C PRO A 9 6.95 2.82 -18.73
N GLU A 10 7.06 1.72 -19.48
CA GLU A 10 8.08 0.72 -19.16
C GLU A 10 9.49 1.33 -19.30
N LYS A 11 10.32 1.17 -18.28
CA LYS A 11 11.74 1.56 -18.32
C LYS A 11 12.61 0.36 -17.96
N LYS A 12 13.76 0.23 -18.61
CA LYS A 12 14.71 -0.86 -18.39
C LYS A 12 16.09 -0.31 -18.07
N TYR A 13 16.66 -0.76 -16.96
CA TYR A 13 17.98 -0.39 -16.49
C TYR A 13 18.88 -1.63 -16.40
N ASP A 14 20.08 -1.54 -16.97
CA ASP A 14 21.15 -2.48 -16.62
C ASP A 14 21.71 -2.07 -15.27
N VAL A 15 21.66 -2.97 -14.30
CA VAL A 15 22.14 -2.74 -12.93
C VAL A 15 23.24 -3.75 -12.56
N THR A 16 23.92 -4.28 -13.57
CA THR A 16 25.01 -5.24 -13.40
C THR A 16 26.20 -4.58 -12.69
N ASN A 17 26.67 -5.19 -11.61
CA ASN A 17 27.95 -4.83 -10.99
C ASN A 17 29.08 -5.58 -11.73
N TYR A 18 29.69 -4.95 -12.73
CA TYR A 18 30.70 -5.58 -13.57
C TYR A 18 31.92 -6.11 -12.81
N ILE A 19 32.29 -5.51 -11.68
CA ILE A 19 33.40 -6.00 -10.86
C ILE A 19 33.00 -7.28 -10.15
N GLU A 20 31.82 -7.34 -9.53
CA GLU A 20 31.30 -8.58 -8.93
C GLU A 20 31.16 -9.69 -9.98
N SER A 21 30.66 -9.35 -11.17
CA SER A 21 30.53 -10.29 -12.29
C SER A 21 31.88 -10.81 -12.78
N PHE A 22 32.88 -9.94 -12.86
CA PHE A 22 34.24 -10.31 -13.28
C PHE A 22 34.96 -11.14 -12.20
N CYS A 23 34.88 -10.73 -10.93
CA CYS A 23 35.42 -11.50 -9.81
C CYS A 23 34.76 -12.87 -9.69
N GLY A 24 33.43 -12.93 -9.85
CA GLY A 24 32.66 -14.18 -9.90
C GLY A 24 33.13 -15.09 -11.01
N LEU A 25 33.37 -14.56 -12.21
CA LEU A 25 33.91 -15.29 -13.35
C LEU A 25 35.31 -15.88 -13.07
N ILE A 26 36.18 -15.15 -12.37
CA ILE A 26 37.55 -15.62 -12.04
C ILE A 26 37.53 -16.66 -10.92
N TRP A 27 36.78 -16.43 -9.84
CA TRP A 27 36.81 -17.28 -8.63
C TRP A 27 35.88 -18.49 -8.70
N CYS A 28 34.79 -18.42 -9.47
CA CYS A 28 33.97 -19.59 -9.82
C CYS A 28 33.55 -19.45 -11.28
N PRO A 29 34.37 -19.97 -12.22
CA PRO A 29 34.03 -20.00 -13.64
C PRO A 29 32.65 -20.63 -13.91
N CYS A 30 32.23 -21.52 -13.02
CA CYS A 30 30.88 -22.07 -12.91
C CYS A 30 29.78 -21.02 -12.85
N MET A 31 29.92 -19.96 -12.04
CA MET A 31 28.92 -18.90 -11.96
C MET A 31 28.97 -17.98 -13.18
N GLY A 32 30.11 -17.90 -13.87
CA GLY A 32 30.27 -17.12 -15.08
C GLY A 32 29.99 -15.63 -14.89
N TRP A 33 29.69 -14.93 -15.98
CA TRP A 33 29.29 -13.52 -15.93
C TRP A 33 27.89 -13.38 -15.33
N GLN A 34 27.79 -12.68 -14.20
CA GLN A 34 26.51 -12.31 -13.62
C GLN A 34 25.95 -11.07 -14.31
N SER A 35 24.70 -11.10 -14.73
CA SER A 35 23.97 -9.96 -15.28
C SER A 35 22.75 -9.68 -14.41
N ARG A 36 22.49 -8.40 -14.14
CA ARG A 36 21.37 -7.94 -13.34
C ARG A 36 20.62 -6.86 -14.13
N THR A 37 19.31 -6.99 -14.25
CA THR A 37 18.48 -6.05 -15.02
C THR A 37 17.25 -5.69 -14.22
N LEU A 38 16.96 -4.40 -14.14
CA LEU A 38 15.75 -3.88 -13.52
C LEU A 38 14.78 -3.42 -14.62
N ILE A 39 13.56 -3.96 -14.63
CA ILE A 39 12.50 -3.55 -15.57
C ILE A 39 11.36 -2.97 -14.74
N LEU A 40 11.12 -1.68 -14.89
CA LEU A 40 10.07 -0.94 -14.19
C LEU A 40 8.83 -0.92 -15.08
N GLN A 41 7.83 -1.74 -14.75
CA GLN A 41 6.53 -1.74 -15.42
C GLN A 41 5.56 -0.77 -14.74
N SER A 42 4.35 -0.62 -15.27
CA SER A 42 3.33 0.29 -14.73
C SER A 42 2.90 -0.07 -13.30
N GLU A 43 2.87 -1.35 -12.95
CA GLU A 43 2.32 -1.85 -11.67
C GLU A 43 3.34 -2.54 -10.76
N GLU A 44 4.42 -3.08 -11.34
CA GLU A 44 5.44 -3.81 -10.60
C GLU A 44 6.84 -3.55 -11.15
N VAL A 45 7.84 -3.87 -10.33
CA VAL A 45 9.24 -3.92 -10.72
C VAL A 45 9.70 -5.37 -10.86
N LEU A 46 10.41 -5.65 -11.95
CA LEU A 46 11.04 -6.93 -12.21
C LEU A 46 12.55 -6.80 -12.05
N TYR A 47 13.13 -7.58 -11.14
CA TYR A 47 14.56 -7.68 -10.95
C TYR A 47 15.05 -9.03 -11.46
N LYS A 48 15.71 -9.03 -12.62
CA LYS A 48 16.21 -10.23 -13.29
C LYS A 48 17.68 -10.44 -12.94
N ARG A 49 18.02 -11.64 -12.46
CA ARG A 49 19.38 -12.10 -12.21
C ARG A 49 19.67 -13.26 -13.15
N LYS A 50 20.77 -13.22 -13.87
CA LYS A 50 21.19 -14.31 -14.74
C LYS A 50 22.69 -14.48 -14.66
N ASN A 51 23.12 -15.72 -14.47
CA ASN A 51 24.51 -16.12 -14.56
C ASN A 51 24.59 -17.41 -15.41
N LEU A 52 25.75 -18.06 -15.50
CA LEU A 52 25.91 -19.24 -16.36
C LEU A 52 25.06 -20.45 -15.90
N CYS A 53 24.88 -20.60 -14.58
CA CYS A 53 24.24 -21.76 -13.97
C CYS A 53 22.80 -21.52 -13.51
N CYS A 54 22.48 -20.27 -13.20
CA CYS A 54 21.24 -19.88 -12.55
C CYS A 54 20.62 -18.67 -13.24
N SER A 55 19.30 -18.64 -13.25
CA SER A 55 18.50 -17.50 -13.68
C SER A 55 17.30 -17.40 -12.76
N GLY A 56 17.02 -16.18 -12.32
CA GLY A 56 15.91 -15.87 -11.45
C GLY A 56 15.32 -14.53 -11.85
N THR A 57 14.02 -14.39 -11.69
CA THR A 57 13.33 -13.11 -11.78
C THR A 57 12.69 -12.87 -10.42
N GLN A 58 12.68 -11.63 -9.96
CA GLN A 58 11.92 -11.25 -8.78
C GLN A 58 10.92 -10.17 -9.19
N LYS A 59 9.63 -10.36 -8.90
CA LYS A 59 8.55 -9.41 -9.23
C LYS A 59 7.90 -8.86 -7.98
N ARG A 60 7.98 -7.54 -7.79
CA ARG A 60 7.34 -6.87 -6.64
C ARG A 60 6.44 -5.72 -7.10
N PRO A 61 5.16 -5.70 -6.70
CA PRO A 61 4.33 -4.50 -6.80
C PRO A 61 4.98 -3.33 -6.06
N TYR A 62 4.78 -2.10 -6.53
CA TYR A 62 5.39 -0.92 -5.89
C TYR A 62 4.95 -0.71 -4.43
N ALA A 63 3.75 -1.18 -4.06
CA ALA A 63 3.27 -1.21 -2.68
C ALA A 63 4.12 -2.10 -1.75
N GLN A 64 4.78 -3.14 -2.27
CA GLN A 64 5.56 -4.11 -1.50
C GLN A 64 7.08 -3.89 -1.55
N LEU A 65 7.52 -2.80 -2.19
CA LEU A 65 8.94 -2.55 -2.42
C LEU A 65 9.71 -2.16 -1.13
N GLY A 66 8.98 -1.83 -0.05
CA GLY A 66 9.56 -1.33 1.19
C GLY A 66 10.03 0.11 1.02
N SER A 67 11.14 0.49 1.65
CA SER A 67 11.82 1.75 1.35
C SER A 67 12.76 1.61 0.15
N VAL A 68 12.97 2.69 -0.60
CA VAL A 68 14.01 2.77 -1.65
C VAL A 68 15.00 3.84 -1.24
N GLU A 69 16.17 3.40 -0.78
CA GLU A 69 17.18 4.25 -0.13
C GLU A 69 18.48 4.26 -0.89
N LEU A 70 19.16 5.40 -0.87
CA LEU A 70 20.52 5.55 -1.37
C LEU A 70 21.46 5.45 -0.19
N HIS A 71 22.47 4.60 -0.30
CA HIS A 71 23.54 4.46 0.66
C HIS A 71 24.87 4.79 -0.01
N ASP A 72 25.60 5.73 0.57
CA ASP A 72 27.00 5.93 0.22
C ASP A 72 27.83 4.79 0.84
N ALA A 73 28.61 4.12 0.00
CA ALA A 73 29.54 3.05 0.34
C ALA A 73 30.97 3.46 -0.03
N CYS A 74 31.98 2.78 0.54
CA CYS A 74 33.40 3.00 0.23
C CYS A 74 33.83 4.47 0.34
N CYS A 75 33.57 5.10 1.49
CA CYS A 75 33.92 6.51 1.77
C CYS A 75 33.30 7.51 0.76
N GLY A 76 32.08 7.23 0.28
CA GLY A 76 31.36 8.10 -0.66
C GLY A 76 31.77 7.94 -2.13
N LEU A 77 32.66 6.99 -2.45
CA LEU A 77 33.07 6.70 -3.83
C LEU A 77 32.06 5.82 -4.57
N CYS A 78 31.28 5.02 -3.85
CA CYS A 78 30.29 4.11 -4.40
C CYS A 78 28.91 4.46 -3.84
N VAL A 79 27.87 4.34 -4.64
CA VAL A 79 26.48 4.52 -4.25
C VAL A 79 25.74 3.21 -4.48
N THR A 80 24.94 2.83 -3.50
CA THR A 80 24.18 1.58 -3.48
C THR A 80 22.71 1.91 -3.24
N MET A 81 21.82 1.28 -3.99
CA MET A 81 20.39 1.35 -3.73
C MET A 81 19.95 0.17 -2.84
N SER A 82 19.28 0.46 -1.73
CA SER A 82 18.65 -0.55 -0.85
C SER A 82 17.14 -0.59 -1.09
N SER A 83 16.56 -1.79 -1.19
CA SER A 83 15.12 -2.02 -1.19
C SER A 83 14.77 -3.46 -0.81
N ASN A 84 13.48 -3.83 -0.79
CA ASN A 84 13.09 -5.24 -0.60
C ASN A 84 13.49 -6.17 -1.76
N LEU A 85 14.08 -5.65 -2.84
CA LEU A 85 14.70 -6.47 -3.89
C LEU A 85 16.07 -6.97 -3.43
N GLU A 86 16.93 -6.07 -2.94
CA GLU A 86 18.20 -6.37 -2.28
C GLU A 86 18.42 -5.37 -1.14
N LYS A 87 18.35 -5.84 0.11
CA LYS A 87 18.59 -5.01 1.29
C LYS A 87 20.09 -4.79 1.47
N VAL A 88 20.46 -3.58 1.89
CA VAL A 88 21.78 -3.29 2.44
C VAL A 88 21.78 -3.68 3.92
N ASN A 89 22.71 -4.52 4.34
CA ASN A 89 22.84 -4.94 5.73
C ASN A 89 23.45 -3.83 6.61
N GLU A 90 23.49 -4.03 7.93
CA GLU A 90 24.07 -3.08 8.88
C GLU A 90 25.54 -2.71 8.60
N LYS A 91 26.27 -3.57 7.88
CA LYS A 91 27.67 -3.35 7.48
C LYS A 91 27.81 -2.55 6.18
N GLY A 92 26.72 -2.16 5.54
CA GLY A 92 26.73 -1.51 4.23
C GLY A 92 26.96 -2.47 3.06
N GLU A 93 26.88 -3.79 3.29
CA GLU A 93 27.02 -4.82 2.26
C GLU A 93 25.64 -5.17 1.66
N GLY A 94 25.61 -5.61 0.42
CA GLY A 94 24.35 -5.87 -0.31
C GLY A 94 23.87 -4.67 -1.13
N GLY A 95 22.59 -4.67 -1.48
CA GLY A 95 21.95 -3.67 -2.33
C GLY A 95 22.35 -3.73 -3.82
N ILE A 96 21.63 -2.97 -4.63
CA ILE A 96 21.82 -2.88 -6.08
C ILE A 96 22.88 -1.80 -6.38
N LYS A 97 23.97 -2.20 -7.04
CA LYS A 97 25.14 -1.36 -7.36
C LYS A 97 25.43 -1.32 -8.87
N PRO A 98 24.72 -0.48 -9.66
CA PRO A 98 24.99 -0.36 -11.08
C PRO A 98 26.44 0.11 -11.31
N PHE A 99 27.17 -0.52 -12.23
CA PHE A 99 28.52 -0.08 -12.60
C PHE A 99 29.49 0.10 -11.42
N PHE A 100 29.47 -0.83 -10.44
CA PHE A 100 30.26 -0.77 -9.20
C PHE A 100 29.85 0.37 -8.23
N GLY A 101 28.69 0.98 -8.47
CA GLY A 101 28.18 2.11 -7.69
C GLY A 101 28.89 3.43 -7.97
N VAL A 102 29.78 3.50 -8.97
CA VAL A 102 30.56 4.72 -9.26
C VAL A 102 29.70 5.78 -9.98
N ASP A 103 28.65 5.34 -10.69
CA ASP A 103 27.73 6.24 -11.39
C ASP A 103 26.56 6.64 -10.46
N ARG A 104 26.84 7.62 -9.59
CA ARG A 104 25.84 8.20 -8.69
C ARG A 104 24.63 8.79 -9.44
N PRO A 105 24.79 9.62 -10.51
CA PRO A 105 23.65 10.13 -11.27
C PRO A 105 22.72 9.03 -11.79
N TYR A 106 23.27 7.94 -12.33
CA TYR A 106 22.46 6.82 -12.83
C TYR A 106 21.74 6.06 -11.70
N THR A 107 22.42 5.85 -10.56
CA THR A 107 21.81 5.20 -9.38
C THR A 107 20.71 6.07 -8.75
N GLU A 108 20.93 7.38 -8.71
CA GLU A 108 19.95 8.38 -8.27
C GLU A 108 18.73 8.44 -9.20
N GLU A 109 18.93 8.37 -10.52
CA GLU A 109 17.84 8.29 -11.50
C GLU A 109 16.94 7.08 -11.23
N ILE A 110 17.53 5.90 -11.05
CA ILE A 110 16.79 4.66 -10.74
C ILE A 110 16.01 4.82 -9.43
N CYS A 111 16.65 5.33 -8.38
CA CYS A 111 16.00 5.55 -7.08
C CYS A 111 14.84 6.54 -7.18
N ASN A 112 15.03 7.65 -7.88
CA ASN A 112 14.00 8.68 -8.05
C ASN A 112 12.81 8.16 -8.87
N GLU A 113 13.07 7.39 -9.91
CA GLU A 113 12.03 6.73 -10.71
C GLU A 113 11.24 5.71 -9.88
N LEU A 114 11.91 4.87 -9.09
CA LEU A 114 11.24 3.91 -8.20
C LEU A 114 10.39 4.62 -7.14
N ARG A 115 10.92 5.68 -6.51
CA ARG A 115 10.17 6.48 -5.53
C ARG A 115 8.94 7.15 -6.15
N ALA A 116 9.08 7.72 -7.35
CA ALA A 116 7.95 8.31 -8.08
C ALA A 116 6.86 7.27 -8.35
N ARG A 117 7.24 6.04 -8.72
CA ARG A 117 6.29 4.93 -8.92
C ARG A 117 5.68 4.43 -7.63
N MET A 118 6.43 4.36 -6.54
CA MET A 118 5.89 4.05 -5.22
C MET A 118 4.90 5.12 -4.73
N GLU A 119 5.18 6.39 -4.98
CA GLU A 119 4.26 7.48 -4.64
C GLU A 119 2.99 7.43 -5.52
N GLY A 120 3.13 7.14 -6.82
CA GLY A 120 2.03 7.14 -7.79
C GLY A 120 1.24 5.82 -7.89
N ARG A 121 1.78 4.69 -7.43
CA ARG A 121 1.16 3.34 -7.52
C ARG A 121 1.24 2.49 -6.24
N GLY A 122 2.00 2.92 -5.24
CA GLY A 122 2.12 2.22 -3.95
C GLY A 122 1.05 2.65 -2.93
N ASP A 123 1.31 2.37 -1.65
CA ASP A 123 0.36 2.58 -0.54
C ASP A 123 -0.06 4.06 -0.39
N THR A 124 0.83 4.99 -0.72
CA THR A 124 0.53 6.44 -0.68
C THR A 124 -0.51 6.81 -1.75
N ALA A 125 -0.39 6.29 -2.97
CA ALA A 125 -1.40 6.50 -4.01
C ALA A 125 -2.75 5.90 -3.60
N GLN A 126 -2.76 4.66 -3.10
CA GLN A 126 -3.98 4.00 -2.64
C GLN A 126 -4.70 4.81 -1.56
N ARG A 127 -3.96 5.36 -0.57
CA ARG A 127 -4.55 6.24 0.46
C ARG A 127 -5.12 7.54 -0.10
N ARG A 128 -4.42 8.18 -1.04
CA ARG A 128 -4.90 9.40 -1.71
C ARG A 128 -6.17 9.10 -2.50
N GLN A 129 -6.22 7.98 -3.21
CA GLN A 129 -7.41 7.49 -3.91
C GLN A 129 -8.56 7.18 -2.94
N GLN A 130 -8.32 6.50 -1.80
CA GLN A 130 -9.37 6.25 -0.79
C GLN A 130 -9.91 7.54 -0.18
N THR A 131 -9.03 8.52 0.03
CA THR A 131 -9.43 9.84 0.54
C THR A 131 -10.31 10.56 -0.47
N PHE A 132 -9.90 10.60 -1.73
CA PHE A 132 -10.74 11.14 -2.81
C PHE A 132 -12.08 10.41 -2.93
N LEU A 133 -12.08 9.07 -2.87
CA LEU A 133 -13.30 8.26 -2.90
C LEU A 133 -14.25 8.60 -1.74
N LEU A 134 -13.73 8.69 -0.52
CA LEU A 134 -14.52 9.07 0.65
C LEU A 134 -15.11 10.47 0.48
N GLU A 135 -14.32 11.43 0.00
CA GLU A 135 -14.77 12.79 -0.28
C GLU A 135 -15.88 12.82 -1.35
N GLN A 136 -15.71 12.10 -2.45
CA GLN A 136 -16.73 12.00 -3.51
C GLN A 136 -18.00 11.34 -2.98
N VAL A 137 -17.90 10.19 -2.32
CA VAL A 137 -19.08 9.50 -1.78
C VAL A 137 -19.79 10.38 -0.76
N THR A 138 -19.05 11.08 0.10
CA THR A 138 -19.63 12.01 1.09
C THR A 138 -20.36 13.17 0.40
N LYS A 139 -19.81 13.73 -0.70
CA LYS A 139 -20.53 14.70 -1.54
C LYS A 139 -21.85 14.12 -2.02
N LEU A 140 -21.82 12.94 -2.64
CA LEU A 140 -23.00 12.31 -3.23
C LEU A 140 -24.06 11.98 -2.18
N THR A 141 -23.64 11.50 -1.02
CA THR A 141 -24.52 11.19 0.13
C THR A 141 -25.21 12.44 0.68
N ALA A 142 -24.59 13.62 0.55
CA ALA A 142 -25.24 14.89 0.89
C ALA A 142 -26.16 15.38 -0.23
N GLU A 143 -25.76 15.21 -1.49
CA GLU A 143 -26.45 15.75 -2.67
C GLU A 143 -27.78 15.03 -2.97
N LEU A 144 -27.81 13.70 -2.93
CA LEU A 144 -29.00 12.93 -3.28
C LEU A 144 -30.23 13.25 -2.40
N PRO A 145 -30.12 13.40 -1.06
CA PRO A 145 -31.24 13.86 -0.25
C PRO A 145 -31.73 15.28 -0.59
N LEU A 146 -30.86 16.18 -1.07
CA LEU A 146 -31.29 17.51 -1.52
C LEU A 146 -32.16 17.40 -2.77
N ILE A 147 -31.77 16.54 -3.72
CA ILE A 147 -32.55 16.20 -4.92
C ILE A 147 -33.91 15.61 -4.51
N MET A 148 -33.91 14.66 -3.57
CA MET A 148 -35.14 14.06 -3.04
C MET A 148 -36.07 15.12 -2.44
N ALA A 149 -35.56 15.97 -1.55
CA ALA A 149 -36.34 17.01 -0.89
C ALA A 149 -36.94 18.01 -1.90
N ASN A 150 -36.17 18.40 -2.91
CA ASN A 150 -36.64 19.32 -3.95
C ASN A 150 -37.76 18.72 -4.83
N ARG A 151 -37.81 17.39 -4.94
CA ARG A 151 -38.91 16.66 -5.59
C ARG A 151 -40.10 16.36 -4.68
N GLY A 152 -40.07 16.82 -3.43
CA GLY A 152 -41.09 16.50 -2.44
C GLY A 152 -41.02 15.06 -1.92
N ILE A 153 -39.92 14.34 -2.15
CA ILE A 153 -39.67 13.03 -1.55
C ILE A 153 -39.16 13.26 -0.13
N GLN A 154 -39.86 12.67 0.85
CA GLN A 154 -39.53 12.84 2.27
C GLN A 154 -38.14 12.29 2.61
N TRP A 155 -37.34 13.10 3.30
CA TRP A 155 -36.07 12.70 3.92
C TRP A 155 -36.14 12.85 5.45
N PRO A 156 -35.74 11.83 6.24
CA PRO A 156 -35.50 10.45 5.80
C PRO A 156 -36.79 9.79 5.26
N PRO A 157 -36.69 8.77 4.39
CA PRO A 157 -37.86 8.04 3.90
C PRO A 157 -38.67 7.46 5.06
N SER A 158 -40.00 7.54 4.97
CA SER A 158 -40.85 6.97 6.01
C SER A 158 -40.70 5.43 6.06
N GLY A 159 -40.84 4.85 7.25
CA GLY A 159 -40.81 3.39 7.40
C GLY A 159 -41.84 2.67 6.53
N GLY A 160 -42.98 3.32 6.22
CA GLY A 160 -43.97 2.78 5.29
C GLY A 160 -43.50 2.71 3.83
N VAL A 161 -42.68 3.67 3.36
CA VAL A 161 -42.05 3.61 2.04
C VAL A 161 -40.99 2.52 2.02
N LEU A 162 -40.13 2.46 3.04
CA LEU A 162 -39.07 1.44 3.13
C LEU A 162 -39.65 0.02 3.18
N SER A 163 -40.70 -0.23 3.97
CA SER A 163 -41.31 -1.57 4.03
C SER A 163 -42.04 -1.98 2.74
N LYS A 164 -42.42 -1.02 1.88
CA LYS A 164 -42.98 -1.32 0.55
C LYS A 164 -41.89 -1.73 -0.44
N ILE A 165 -40.75 -1.02 -0.40
CA ILE A 165 -39.62 -1.28 -1.32
C ILE A 165 -38.85 -2.53 -0.90
N PHE A 166 -38.69 -2.74 0.41
CA PHE A 166 -37.90 -3.82 1.01
C PHE A 166 -38.79 -4.76 1.82
N PRO A 167 -39.55 -5.66 1.18
CA PRO A 167 -40.36 -6.63 1.89
C PRO A 167 -39.46 -7.63 2.63
N GLY A 168 -39.57 -7.67 3.97
CA GLY A 168 -38.83 -8.61 4.82
C GLY A 168 -38.01 -7.89 5.89
N GLU A 169 -36.89 -7.29 5.50
CA GLU A 169 -35.98 -6.58 6.40
C GLU A 169 -35.87 -5.11 5.97
N THR A 170 -36.48 -4.22 6.75
CA THR A 170 -36.42 -2.78 6.50
C THR A 170 -35.00 -2.28 6.79
N PRO A 171 -34.26 -1.76 5.78
CA PRO A 171 -32.90 -1.30 6.01
C PRO A 171 -32.91 -0.08 6.94
N ALA A 172 -31.95 -0.04 7.86
CA ALA A 172 -31.74 1.10 8.74
C ALA A 172 -30.88 2.15 8.01
N LEU A 173 -31.51 3.21 7.51
CA LEU A 173 -30.79 4.34 6.92
C LEU A 173 -30.11 5.18 8.00
N LYS A 174 -28.83 5.49 7.79
CA LYS A 174 -28.07 6.36 8.68
C LYS A 174 -28.53 7.81 8.55
N THR A 175 -28.48 8.54 9.66
CA THR A 175 -28.72 9.99 9.65
C THR A 175 -27.53 10.71 9.02
N PHE A 176 -27.73 11.94 8.53
CA PHE A 176 -26.64 12.73 7.94
C PHE A 176 -25.47 12.93 8.92
N ALA A 177 -25.75 13.12 10.21
CA ALA A 177 -24.72 13.23 11.25
C ALA A 177 -23.94 11.92 11.45
N GLN A 178 -24.54 10.76 11.18
CA GLN A 178 -23.84 9.46 11.20
C GLN A 178 -23.05 9.21 9.91
N LEU A 179 -23.46 9.83 8.80
CA LEU A 179 -22.80 9.72 7.50
C LEU A 179 -21.63 10.69 7.38
N TYR A 180 -21.67 11.83 8.06
CA TYR A 180 -20.61 12.81 8.08
C TYR A 180 -19.85 12.75 9.42
N ASN A 181 -18.74 12.02 9.45
CA ASN A 181 -17.84 12.00 10.60
C ASN A 181 -16.61 12.91 10.33
N PRO A 182 -16.51 14.10 10.94
CA PRO A 182 -15.37 14.99 10.74
C PRO A 182 -14.05 14.39 11.24
N GLU A 183 -14.08 13.38 12.13
CA GLU A 183 -12.89 12.68 12.59
C GLU A 183 -12.21 11.85 11.48
N GLU A 184 -12.91 11.57 10.37
CA GLU A 184 -12.32 10.89 9.20
C GLU A 184 -11.39 11.80 8.37
N GLU A 185 -11.44 13.12 8.60
CA GLU A 185 -10.70 14.15 7.86
C GLU A 185 -9.54 14.77 8.67
N VAL A 186 -8.97 14.04 9.64
CA VAL A 186 -7.82 14.56 10.42
C VAL A 186 -6.64 14.83 9.48
N LYS A 187 -6.34 16.12 9.31
CA LYS A 187 -5.13 16.62 8.65
C LYS A 187 -4.02 16.67 9.68
N PHE A 188 -2.88 16.08 9.33
CA PHE A 188 -1.68 16.13 10.15
C PHE A 188 -0.74 17.17 9.56
N GLU A 189 -0.16 18.00 10.42
CA GLU A 189 0.95 18.88 10.04
C GLU A 189 2.28 18.13 10.15
N THR A 190 3.30 18.58 9.41
CA THR A 190 4.64 18.03 9.54
C THR A 190 5.23 18.42 10.89
N GLN A 191 5.65 17.44 11.69
CA GLN A 191 6.33 17.67 12.96
C GLN A 191 7.72 17.05 12.90
N SER A 192 8.72 17.70 13.50
CA SER A 192 10.12 17.28 13.43
C SER A 192 10.78 17.41 14.79
N TRP A 193 11.53 16.39 15.19
CA TRP A 193 12.26 16.33 16.45
C TRP A 193 13.72 15.97 16.19
N GLN A 194 14.63 16.65 16.88
CA GLN A 194 16.03 16.24 16.95
C GLN A 194 16.18 15.23 18.09
N VAL A 195 16.70 14.05 17.76
CA VAL A 195 16.79 12.88 18.64
C VAL A 195 18.23 12.36 18.65
N VAL A 196 19.14 13.17 19.19
CA VAL A 196 20.57 12.82 19.27
C VAL A 196 20.86 12.27 20.66
N CYS A 197 21.49 11.09 20.74
CA CYS A 197 21.97 10.56 22.01
C CYS A 197 23.14 11.41 22.53
N CYS A 198 23.19 11.74 23.82
CA CYS A 198 24.24 12.61 24.37
C CYS A 198 25.66 12.08 24.14
N LEU A 199 25.85 10.75 24.14
CA LEU A 199 27.16 10.16 23.84
C LEU A 199 27.57 10.41 22.38
N GLU A 200 26.61 10.34 21.45
CA GLU A 200 26.84 10.67 20.04
C GLU A 200 27.06 12.18 19.84
N GLN A 201 26.36 13.00 20.63
CA GLN A 201 26.49 14.45 20.63
C GLN A 201 27.86 14.90 21.16
N ILE A 202 28.39 14.26 22.20
CA ILE A 202 29.75 14.52 22.72
C ILE A 202 30.81 14.16 21.67
N CYS A 203 30.60 13.05 20.95
CA CYS A 203 31.46 12.70 19.83
C CYS A 203 31.29 13.65 18.62
N GLY A 204 30.20 14.42 18.54
CA GLY A 204 29.88 15.29 17.41
C GLY A 204 29.70 14.55 16.08
N CYS A 205 29.51 13.23 16.14
CA CYS A 205 29.65 12.36 14.97
C CYS A 205 28.33 11.92 14.37
N VAL A 206 27.17 12.15 15.01
CA VAL A 206 25.87 11.73 14.49
C VAL A 206 24.82 12.80 14.82
N ASP A 207 24.08 13.25 13.80
CA ASP A 207 22.85 14.00 13.94
C ASP A 207 21.68 13.11 13.50
N ARG A 208 20.59 13.08 14.28
CA ARG A 208 19.41 12.27 13.99
C ARG A 208 18.15 13.10 14.14
N THR A 209 17.35 13.14 13.09
CA THR A 209 16.06 13.84 13.06
C THR A 209 14.95 12.85 12.73
N VAL A 210 13.88 12.86 13.53
CA VAL A 210 12.61 12.18 13.24
C VAL A 210 11.63 13.22 12.72
N GLU A 211 11.16 13.05 11.49
CA GLU A 211 10.21 13.94 10.81
C GLU A 211 8.94 13.12 10.51
N LEU A 212 7.83 13.48 11.15
CA LEU A 212 6.51 12.89 10.91
C LEU A 212 5.73 13.79 9.95
N THR A 213 5.70 13.41 8.68
CA THR A 213 4.94 14.10 7.62
C THR A 213 3.48 13.64 7.61
N PRO A 214 2.56 14.23 6.83
CA PRO A 214 1.17 13.79 6.81
C PRO A 214 0.99 12.31 6.38
N ASP A 215 1.91 11.78 5.58
CA ASP A 215 1.77 10.48 4.94
C ASP A 215 2.81 9.43 5.37
N GLU A 216 3.97 9.83 5.87
CA GLU A 216 5.09 8.94 6.21
C GLU A 216 5.91 9.46 7.38
N ALA A 217 6.58 8.54 8.07
CA ALA A 217 7.64 8.84 9.01
C ALA A 217 9.00 8.81 8.28
N VAL A 218 9.82 9.83 8.54
CA VAL A 218 11.14 9.99 7.94
C VAL A 218 12.17 10.08 9.06
N ILE A 219 13.22 9.26 8.99
CA ILE A 219 14.35 9.32 9.89
C ILE A 219 15.58 9.70 9.09
N ARG A 220 16.21 10.79 9.48
CA ARG A 220 17.44 11.28 8.88
C ARG A 220 18.56 11.08 9.88
N GLU A 221 19.59 10.35 9.49
CA GLU A 221 20.83 10.20 10.25
C GLU A 221 21.98 10.76 9.42
N VAL A 222 22.75 11.69 9.97
CA VAL A 222 23.92 12.31 9.32
C VAL A 222 25.14 12.04 10.18
N ARG A 223 26.18 11.42 9.61
CA ARG A 223 27.42 11.12 10.32
C ARG A 223 28.55 12.12 10.01
N GLY A 224 29.10 12.76 11.03
CA GLY A 224 29.88 14.01 10.98
C GLY A 224 31.30 13.95 10.40
N LEU A 225 31.89 12.76 10.21
CA LEU A 225 33.24 12.63 9.61
C LEU A 225 33.19 12.34 8.11
N ASP A 226 32.31 11.45 7.69
CA ASP A 226 32.22 11.01 6.29
C ASP A 226 31.09 11.71 5.51
N ARG A 227 30.30 12.57 6.18
CA ARG A 227 29.05 13.17 5.67
C ARG A 227 28.04 12.14 5.15
N ALA A 228 28.20 10.87 5.51
CA ALA A 228 27.26 9.82 5.15
C ALA A 228 25.90 10.14 5.77
N SER A 229 24.88 10.26 4.93
CA SER A 229 23.51 10.46 5.37
C SER A 229 22.67 9.24 5.05
N LYS A 230 22.00 8.67 6.04
CA LYS A 230 20.93 7.68 5.84
C LYS A 230 19.59 8.41 5.97
N ILE A 231 18.72 8.27 4.98
CA ILE A 231 17.34 8.78 5.05
C ILE A 231 16.42 7.59 4.88
N GLU A 232 15.80 7.17 5.96
CA GLU A 232 14.81 6.10 5.97
C GLU A 232 13.40 6.71 5.94
N ARG A 233 12.56 6.23 5.02
CA ARG A 233 11.18 6.69 4.84
C ARG A 233 10.24 5.50 4.91
N ARG A 234 9.23 5.57 5.76
CA ARG A 234 8.21 4.52 5.87
C ARG A 234 6.82 5.12 5.94
N PRO A 235 5.90 4.73 5.03
CA PRO A 235 4.48 5.01 5.19
C PRO A 235 3.95 4.46 6.51
N TYR A 236 2.98 5.14 7.13
CA TYR A 236 2.39 4.67 8.40
C TYR A 236 1.74 3.28 8.32
N ALA A 237 1.36 2.83 7.12
CA ALA A 237 0.84 1.49 6.86
C ALA A 237 1.89 0.37 6.96
N GLN A 238 3.19 0.73 6.93
CA GLN A 238 4.31 -0.20 7.00
C GLN A 238 5.02 -0.16 8.38
N ILE A 239 4.44 0.56 9.35
CA ILE A 239 4.94 0.59 10.72
C ILE A 239 4.00 -0.25 11.57
N ASP A 240 4.46 -1.44 11.94
CA ASP A 240 3.61 -2.44 12.63
C ASP A 240 3.23 -1.97 14.04
N ASP A 241 4.21 -1.51 14.80
CA ASP A 241 4.02 -1.00 16.15
C ASP A 241 5.10 0.00 16.56
N VAL A 242 4.80 0.77 17.60
CA VAL A 242 5.70 1.77 18.19
C VAL A 242 5.65 1.63 19.70
N ASN A 243 6.78 1.35 20.34
CA ASN A 243 6.82 1.21 21.79
C ASN A 243 7.98 1.94 22.41
N LYS A 244 7.75 2.41 23.63
CA LYS A 244 8.80 2.88 24.51
C LYS A 244 9.53 1.67 25.07
N GLU A 245 10.84 1.69 25.02
CA GLU A 245 11.71 0.71 25.64
C GLU A 245 12.62 1.40 26.66
N LYS A 246 12.70 0.83 27.87
CA LYS A 246 13.62 1.32 28.90
C LYS A 246 15.00 0.70 28.66
N ALA A 247 15.88 1.42 27.96
CA ALA A 247 17.20 0.91 27.56
C ALA A 247 18.19 0.84 28.75
N CYS A 248 18.09 1.79 29.68
CA CYS A 248 18.93 1.87 30.87
C CYS A 248 18.09 2.41 32.04
N GLY A 249 18.54 2.27 33.30
CA GLY A 249 17.78 2.68 34.49
C GLY A 249 17.22 4.12 34.47
N CYS A 250 17.83 5.01 33.69
CA CYS A 250 17.41 6.40 33.47
C CYS A 250 17.13 6.77 31.99
N CYS A 251 17.15 5.80 31.06
CA CYS A 251 17.05 6.05 29.62
C CYS A 251 15.74 5.50 29.04
N VAL A 252 14.94 6.35 28.41
CA VAL A 252 13.81 5.93 27.56
C VAL A 252 14.22 6.03 26.09
N SER A 253 13.91 4.98 25.34
CA SER A 253 14.10 4.90 23.90
C SER A 253 12.78 4.49 23.22
N MET A 254 12.69 4.64 21.92
CA MET A 254 11.57 4.13 21.14
C MET A 254 12.04 3.11 20.11
N ARG A 255 11.21 2.08 19.89
CA ARG A 255 11.28 1.14 18.76
C ARG A 255 10.02 1.30 17.92
N ALA A 256 10.16 1.23 16.60
CA ALA A 256 9.06 1.44 15.65
C ALA A 256 9.13 0.41 14.48
N GLY A 257 9.08 -0.88 14.79
CA GLY A 257 9.21 -1.94 13.78
C GLY A 257 10.50 -1.84 12.95
N GLU A 258 10.40 -2.05 11.62
CA GLU A 258 11.54 -1.91 10.70
C GLU A 258 12.05 -0.47 10.55
N LEU A 259 11.23 0.55 10.85
CA LEU A 259 11.65 1.96 10.73
C LEU A 259 12.80 2.28 11.71
N VAL A 260 12.82 1.61 12.87
CA VAL A 260 13.78 1.84 13.95
C VAL A 260 14.29 0.50 14.45
N GLU A 261 15.18 -0.13 13.67
CA GLU A 261 15.85 -1.39 14.07
C GLU A 261 16.65 -1.20 15.37
N GLN A 262 17.36 -0.07 15.48
CA GLN A 262 18.09 0.34 16.67
C GLN A 262 17.29 1.38 17.46
N PRO A 263 16.98 1.14 18.76
CA PRO A 263 16.15 2.06 19.54
C PRO A 263 16.68 3.50 19.53
N ILE A 264 15.80 4.45 19.23
CA ILE A 264 16.14 5.89 19.23
C ILE A 264 15.93 6.43 20.63
N SER A 265 16.95 7.06 21.21
CA SER A 265 16.87 7.79 22.48
C SER A 265 17.22 9.26 22.27
N ASN A 266 16.60 10.14 23.07
CA ASN A 266 16.96 11.56 23.10
C ASN A 266 17.91 11.83 24.28
N ALA A 267 19.03 12.52 24.04
CA ALA A 267 20.01 12.92 25.04
C ALA A 267 20.58 11.73 25.87
N THR A 268 20.78 11.88 27.19
CA THR A 268 21.14 10.78 28.12
C THR A 268 19.99 9.78 28.34
N GLY A 269 18.96 9.81 27.47
CA GLY A 269 17.69 9.12 27.66
C GLY A 269 16.79 9.75 28.73
N CYS A 270 17.14 10.94 29.24
CA CYS A 270 16.41 11.64 30.31
C CYS A 270 15.27 12.54 29.81
N ASP A 271 15.17 12.81 28.50
CA ASP A 271 14.03 13.51 27.93
C ASP A 271 12.93 12.50 27.53
N GLU A 272 12.39 11.86 28.56
CA GLU A 272 11.26 10.93 28.43
C GLU A 272 10.03 11.62 27.83
N GLU A 273 9.87 12.92 28.05
CA GLU A 273 8.74 13.69 27.54
C GLU A 273 8.77 13.78 26.00
N THR A 274 9.90 14.15 25.40
CA THR A 274 10.00 14.20 23.92
C THR A 274 9.79 12.83 23.29
N ILE A 275 10.40 11.76 23.81
CA ILE A 275 10.17 10.41 23.29
C ILE A 275 8.71 9.98 23.47
N THR A 276 8.07 10.41 24.57
CA THR A 276 6.64 10.18 24.79
C THR A 276 5.78 10.87 23.75
N GLN A 277 6.05 12.14 23.47
CA GLN A 277 5.33 12.90 22.44
C GLN A 277 5.48 12.26 21.06
N ILE A 278 6.70 11.86 20.68
CA ILE A 278 6.95 11.18 19.39
C ILE A 278 6.18 9.87 19.30
N VAL A 279 6.23 9.03 20.35
CA VAL A 279 5.54 7.73 20.37
C VAL A 279 4.02 7.91 20.31
N GLU A 280 3.45 8.85 21.07
CA GLU A 280 2.00 9.11 21.08
C GLU A 280 1.51 9.65 19.74
N GLU A 281 2.21 10.62 19.16
CA GLU A 281 1.87 11.18 17.84
C GLU A 281 2.02 10.12 16.74
N LEU A 282 3.08 9.30 16.78
CA LEU A 282 3.29 8.23 15.81
C LEU A 282 2.20 7.15 15.92
N LYS A 283 1.82 6.73 17.14
CA LYS A 283 0.69 5.81 17.38
C LYS A 283 -0.62 6.37 16.81
N ARG A 284 -0.91 7.64 17.09
CA ARG A 284 -2.10 8.32 16.57
C ARG A 284 -2.12 8.33 15.04
N ARG A 285 -0.99 8.60 14.39
CA ARG A 285 -0.88 8.57 12.93
C ARG A 285 -1.01 7.16 12.36
N ILE A 286 -0.43 6.14 13.00
CA ILE A 286 -0.58 4.74 12.59
C ILE A 286 -2.03 4.29 12.71
N GLU A 287 -2.75 4.69 13.76
CA GLU A 287 -4.16 4.33 13.92
C GLU A 287 -5.04 4.96 12.82
N ILE A 288 -4.80 6.22 12.46
CA ILE A 288 -5.62 6.96 11.48
C ILE A 288 -5.18 6.71 10.02
N ARG A 289 -3.87 6.58 9.76
CA ARG A 289 -3.27 6.48 8.41
C ARG A 289 -2.67 5.12 8.08
N GLY A 290 -2.45 4.27 9.08
CA GLY A 290 -1.99 2.90 8.88
C GLY A 290 -3.13 1.96 8.41
N ASN A 291 -2.87 0.66 8.43
CA ASN A 291 -3.78 -0.34 7.84
C ASN A 291 -5.17 -0.36 8.50
N ILE A 292 -5.25 -0.15 9.82
CA ILE A 292 -6.52 -0.09 10.54
C ILE A 292 -7.35 1.12 10.07
N GLY A 293 -6.72 2.29 9.94
CA GLY A 293 -7.36 3.50 9.43
C GLY A 293 -7.86 3.35 8.00
N GLN A 294 -7.06 2.71 7.13
CA GLN A 294 -7.47 2.40 5.75
C GLN A 294 -8.67 1.44 5.69
N MET A 295 -8.67 0.40 6.52
CA MET A 295 -9.79 -0.54 6.63
C MET A 295 -11.07 0.18 7.09
N LYS A 296 -11.00 0.97 8.16
CA LYS A 296 -12.14 1.77 8.66
C LYS A 296 -12.64 2.74 7.60
N LYS A 297 -11.74 3.36 6.84
CA LYS A 297 -12.07 4.27 5.74
C LYS A 297 -12.81 3.56 4.62
N LEU A 298 -12.35 2.37 4.23
CA LEU A 298 -13.03 1.55 3.23
C LEU A 298 -14.43 1.10 3.72
N GLU A 299 -14.56 0.68 4.98
CA GLU A 299 -15.85 0.33 5.57
C GLU A 299 -16.82 1.52 5.61
N SER A 300 -16.31 2.73 5.85
CA SER A 300 -17.07 3.97 5.75
C SER A 300 -17.55 4.26 4.32
N ILE A 301 -16.65 4.15 3.33
CA ILE A 301 -16.99 4.28 1.89
C ILE A 301 -18.08 3.27 1.52
N MET A 302 -17.90 2.00 1.86
CA MET A 302 -18.87 0.94 1.62
C MET A 302 -20.24 1.28 2.15
N SER A 303 -20.30 1.61 3.44
CA SER A 303 -21.58 1.93 4.09
C SER A 303 -22.29 3.09 3.42
N LYS A 304 -21.56 4.14 3.03
CA LYS A 304 -22.15 5.30 2.37
C LYS A 304 -22.62 4.98 0.95
N VAL A 305 -21.89 4.13 0.22
CA VAL A 305 -22.31 3.64 -1.11
C VAL A 305 -23.55 2.76 -0.99
N ASP A 306 -23.63 1.90 0.03
CA ASP A 306 -24.82 1.10 0.33
C ASP A 306 -26.03 2.01 0.64
N ASP A 307 -25.86 3.03 1.49
CA ASP A 307 -26.92 3.98 1.79
C ASP A 307 -27.38 4.71 0.51
N LEU A 308 -26.45 5.22 -0.30
CA LEU A 308 -26.76 5.83 -1.60
C LEU A 308 -27.55 4.91 -2.53
N ARG A 309 -27.18 3.62 -2.58
CA ARG A 309 -27.89 2.60 -3.35
C ARG A 309 -29.33 2.45 -2.88
N LEU A 310 -29.57 2.39 -1.57
CA LEU A 310 -30.90 2.32 -1.00
C LEU A 310 -31.73 3.58 -1.29
N LEU A 311 -31.11 4.76 -1.18
CA LEU A 311 -31.78 6.03 -1.48
C LEU A 311 -32.17 6.15 -2.95
N MET A 312 -31.29 5.70 -3.85
CA MET A 312 -31.61 5.69 -5.27
C MET A 312 -32.81 4.77 -5.58
N GLN A 313 -32.97 3.65 -4.87
CA GLN A 313 -34.16 2.80 -5.03
C GLN A 313 -35.44 3.51 -4.55
N VAL A 314 -35.36 4.32 -3.49
CA VAL A 314 -36.48 5.19 -3.08
C VAL A 314 -36.82 6.19 -4.19
N VAL A 315 -35.82 6.85 -4.78
CA VAL A 315 -36.03 7.77 -5.90
C VAL A 315 -36.68 7.06 -7.09
N GLN A 316 -36.21 5.87 -7.44
CA GLN A 316 -36.79 5.07 -8.52
C GLN A 316 -38.26 4.71 -8.25
N HIS A 317 -38.58 4.27 -7.03
CA HIS A 317 -39.94 3.93 -6.62
C HIS A 317 -40.89 5.13 -6.78
N GLU A 318 -40.51 6.29 -6.22
CA GLU A 318 -41.34 7.50 -6.27
C GLU A 318 -41.51 8.05 -7.69
N LEU A 319 -40.55 7.82 -8.58
CA LEU A 319 -40.63 8.21 -10.00
C LEU A 319 -41.28 7.15 -10.91
N GLY A 320 -41.67 5.99 -10.36
CA GLY A 320 -42.20 4.88 -11.14
C GLY A 320 -41.21 4.32 -12.16
N VAL A 321 -39.92 4.30 -11.82
CA VAL A 321 -38.85 3.65 -12.59
C VAL A 321 -38.77 2.18 -12.17
N ASP A 322 -38.49 1.29 -13.13
CA ASP A 322 -38.30 -0.14 -12.83
C ASP A 322 -37.19 -0.34 -11.78
N MET A 323 -37.53 -1.04 -10.69
CA MET A 323 -36.63 -1.32 -9.58
C MET A 323 -35.81 -2.60 -9.78
N GLN A 324 -36.16 -3.42 -10.78
CA GLN A 324 -35.43 -4.67 -11.07
C GLN A 324 -33.99 -4.37 -11.48
N TYR A 325 -33.06 -5.11 -10.87
CA TYR A 325 -31.64 -5.06 -11.23
C TYR A 325 -31.09 -6.47 -11.51
N PRO A 326 -30.34 -6.65 -12.60
CA PRO A 326 -30.13 -5.67 -13.68
C PRO A 326 -31.44 -5.40 -14.44
N PRO A 327 -31.60 -4.23 -15.07
CA PRO A 327 -32.75 -3.98 -15.93
C PRO A 327 -32.82 -5.07 -17.00
N SER A 328 -34.00 -5.65 -17.23
CA SER A 328 -34.19 -6.77 -18.17
C SER A 328 -33.64 -6.52 -19.58
N GLN A 329 -33.50 -5.24 -19.95
CA GLN A 329 -33.04 -4.79 -21.26
C GLN A 329 -31.51 -4.76 -21.41
N MET A 330 -30.74 -4.78 -20.31
CA MET A 330 -29.28 -4.59 -20.38
C MET A 330 -28.48 -5.88 -20.51
N GLY A 331 -29.08 -7.06 -20.29
CA GLY A 331 -28.39 -8.35 -20.44
C GLY A 331 -27.16 -8.53 -19.54
N LEU A 332 -27.06 -7.78 -18.43
CA LEU A 332 -25.94 -7.89 -17.50
C LEU A 332 -26.04 -9.19 -16.70
N PRO A 333 -24.90 -9.87 -16.44
CA PRO A 333 -24.91 -11.05 -15.58
C PRO A 333 -25.34 -10.67 -14.15
N PRO A 334 -26.04 -11.57 -13.43
CA PRO A 334 -26.44 -11.31 -12.06
C PRO A 334 -25.19 -11.15 -11.19
N ILE A 335 -25.10 -10.00 -10.55
CA ILE A 335 -24.03 -9.68 -9.61
C ILE A 335 -24.27 -10.47 -8.32
N ARG A 336 -23.24 -11.18 -7.83
CA ARG A 336 -23.28 -11.90 -6.56
C ARG A 336 -22.32 -11.24 -5.58
N PRO A 337 -22.79 -10.34 -4.72
CA PRO A 337 -21.95 -9.76 -3.68
C PRO A 337 -21.56 -10.84 -2.66
N HIS A 338 -20.39 -10.66 -2.05
CA HIS A 338 -19.93 -11.49 -0.93
C HIS A 338 -20.84 -11.29 0.28
N SER A 339 -21.23 -12.38 0.93
CA SER A 339 -21.99 -12.31 2.16
C SER A 339 -21.09 -11.90 3.33
N LYS A 340 -21.38 -10.74 3.96
CA LYS A 340 -20.66 -10.19 5.13
C LYS A 340 -19.12 -10.28 4.97
N PRO A 341 -18.55 -9.47 4.07
CA PRO A 341 -17.11 -9.50 3.78
C PRO A 341 -16.26 -9.21 5.02
N SER A 342 -16.74 -8.34 5.91
CA SER A 342 -16.15 -8.01 7.20
C SER A 342 -17.10 -8.38 8.35
N GLU A 343 -16.54 -8.84 9.47
CA GLU A 343 -17.31 -9.24 10.66
C GLU A 343 -16.63 -8.72 11.93
N ASN A 344 -17.41 -8.18 12.87
CA ASN A 344 -16.86 -7.73 14.15
C ASN A 344 -16.64 -8.90 15.09
N PHE A 345 -15.47 -8.95 15.72
CA PHE A 345 -15.09 -9.97 16.68
C PHE A 345 -15.03 -9.38 18.10
N PRO A 346 -15.51 -10.11 19.12
CA PRO A 346 -15.31 -9.71 20.50
C PRO A 346 -13.83 -9.80 20.87
N THR A 347 -13.36 -8.98 21.81
CA THR A 347 -12.02 -9.11 22.36
C THR A 347 -11.86 -10.45 23.08
N ARG A 348 -10.79 -11.20 22.78
CA ARG A 348 -10.45 -12.44 23.49
C ARG A 348 -8.99 -12.43 23.94
N GLU A 349 -8.71 -13.03 25.08
CA GLU A 349 -7.36 -13.12 25.63
C GLU A 349 -6.91 -14.58 25.71
N PHE A 350 -5.68 -14.82 25.30
CA PHE A 350 -5.01 -16.11 25.38
C PHE A 350 -3.75 -15.97 26.22
N GLU A 351 -3.61 -16.80 27.25
CA GLU A 351 -2.33 -16.95 27.93
C GLU A 351 -1.40 -17.79 27.05
N VAL A 352 -0.36 -17.14 26.53
CA VAL A 352 0.58 -17.73 25.57
C VAL A 352 1.99 -17.92 26.13
N THR A 353 2.13 -17.84 27.45
CA THR A 353 3.38 -18.06 28.18
C THR A 353 4.04 -19.38 27.80
N ASN A 354 5.29 -19.31 27.35
CA ASN A 354 6.12 -20.49 27.10
C ASN A 354 6.74 -21.00 28.41
N TYR A 355 6.07 -21.95 29.08
CA TYR A 355 6.54 -22.49 30.36
C TYR A 355 7.84 -23.30 30.23
N CYS A 356 8.16 -23.82 29.04
CA CYS A 356 9.41 -24.53 28.81
C CYS A 356 10.61 -23.57 28.82
N ALA A 357 10.45 -22.38 28.23
CA ALA A 357 11.49 -21.35 28.25
C ALA A 357 11.66 -20.72 29.64
N SER A 358 10.55 -20.55 30.39
CA SER A 358 10.58 -19.94 31.72
C SER A 358 11.32 -20.78 32.78
N LEU A 359 11.47 -22.09 32.58
CA LEU A 359 12.26 -22.96 33.47
C LEU A 359 13.76 -22.69 33.40
N PHE A 360 14.26 -22.11 32.31
CA PHE A 360 15.70 -21.91 32.07
C PHE A 360 16.16 -20.44 32.21
N CYS A 361 15.25 -19.48 32.30
CA CYS A 361 15.56 -18.06 32.50
C CYS A 361 15.14 -17.60 33.90
N CYS A 362 15.93 -16.74 34.55
CA CYS A 362 15.79 -16.31 35.96
C CYS A 362 14.54 -15.46 36.30
N GLY A 363 13.35 -15.84 35.85
CA GLY A 363 12.09 -15.19 36.20
C GLY A 363 10.89 -15.78 35.46
N THR A 364 9.71 -15.75 36.09
CA THR A 364 8.44 -16.10 35.46
C THR A 364 8.09 -15.04 34.40
N GLN A 365 8.46 -15.28 33.14
CA GLN A 365 7.89 -14.55 32.00
C GLN A 365 6.42 -14.92 31.86
N LYS A 366 5.55 -13.93 31.66
CA LYS A 366 4.13 -14.11 31.37
C LYS A 366 3.82 -13.45 30.04
N ASP A 367 3.36 -14.23 29.08
CA ASP A 367 2.97 -13.74 27.77
C ASP A 367 1.45 -13.86 27.61
N VAL A 368 0.78 -12.77 27.26
CA VAL A 368 -0.66 -12.70 27.01
C VAL A 368 -0.88 -12.15 25.61
N MET A 369 -1.68 -12.85 24.81
CA MET A 369 -2.10 -12.42 23.49
C MET A 369 -3.57 -12.00 23.54
N THR A 370 -3.84 -10.72 23.30
CA THR A 370 -5.18 -10.15 23.21
C THR A 370 -5.57 -9.98 21.74
N LEU A 371 -6.59 -10.70 21.31
CA LEU A 371 -7.17 -10.60 19.97
C LEU A 371 -8.31 -9.58 20.01
N GLU A 372 -8.01 -8.34 19.60
CA GLU A 372 -9.02 -7.27 19.43
C GLU A 372 -9.69 -7.38 18.06
N ASN A 373 -10.65 -6.52 17.77
CA ASN A 373 -11.39 -6.56 16.50
C ASN A 373 -10.47 -6.44 15.26
N ASP A 374 -9.46 -5.56 15.32
CA ASP A 374 -8.68 -5.15 14.14
C ASP A 374 -7.21 -5.58 14.20
N LYS A 375 -6.76 -6.05 15.37
CA LYS A 375 -5.34 -6.33 15.63
C LYS A 375 -5.15 -7.36 16.72
N VAL A 376 -4.00 -8.01 16.69
CA VAL A 376 -3.47 -8.80 17.81
C VAL A 376 -2.51 -7.94 18.63
N ILE A 377 -2.60 -8.05 19.95
CA ILE A 377 -1.66 -7.44 20.89
C ILE A 377 -0.98 -8.56 21.67
N THR A 378 0.34 -8.60 21.69
CA THR A 378 1.12 -9.52 22.53
C THR A 378 1.81 -8.73 23.63
N LYS A 379 1.46 -9.03 24.87
CA LYS A 379 2.05 -8.45 26.08
C LYS A 379 2.95 -9.48 26.74
N SER A 380 4.25 -9.22 26.75
CA SER A 380 5.27 -10.02 27.43
C SER A 380 5.75 -9.29 28.67
N THR A 381 5.47 -9.84 29.85
CA THR A 381 5.90 -9.29 31.14
C THR A 381 6.94 -10.19 31.77
N ASN A 382 8.08 -9.63 32.17
CA ASN A 382 9.12 -10.34 32.92
C ASN A 382 9.57 -9.50 34.13
N CYS A 383 10.61 -9.93 34.84
CA CYS A 383 11.12 -9.22 36.02
C CYS A 383 11.80 -7.86 35.70
N ILE A 384 12.09 -7.59 34.42
CA ILE A 384 12.82 -6.40 33.96
C ILE A 384 11.85 -5.35 33.40
N GLY A 385 10.71 -5.78 32.83
CA GLY A 385 9.70 -4.88 32.32
C GLY A 385 8.58 -5.55 31.54
N GLU A 386 7.82 -4.70 30.87
CA GLU A 386 6.72 -5.08 29.98
C GLU A 386 7.09 -4.69 28.54
N ASN A 387 6.97 -5.64 27.63
CA ASN A 387 7.03 -5.41 26.20
C ASN A 387 5.63 -5.63 25.63
N LEU A 388 5.14 -4.65 24.88
CA LEU A 388 3.86 -4.70 24.18
C LEU A 388 4.19 -4.72 22.69
N THR A 389 3.63 -5.65 21.93
CA THR A 389 3.65 -5.61 20.47
C THR A 389 2.23 -5.65 19.94
N SER A 390 1.91 -4.86 18.92
CA SER A 390 0.61 -4.82 18.27
C SER A 390 0.76 -5.04 16.77
N MET A 391 -0.13 -5.82 16.17
CA MET A 391 -0.09 -6.11 14.74
C MET A 391 -1.52 -6.21 14.19
N PRO A 392 -1.92 -5.33 13.25
CA PRO A 392 -3.13 -5.48 12.46
C PRO A 392 -3.23 -6.84 11.75
N TYR A 393 -4.43 -7.40 11.63
CA TYR A 393 -4.61 -8.69 10.95
C TYR A 393 -4.23 -8.68 9.47
N ALA A 394 -4.29 -7.51 8.82
CA ALA A 394 -3.81 -7.30 7.45
C ALA A 394 -2.28 -7.49 7.31
N GLN A 395 -1.50 -7.26 8.37
CA GLN A 395 -0.04 -7.44 8.35
C GLN A 395 0.40 -8.85 8.75
N LEU A 396 -0.52 -9.69 9.21
CA LEU A 396 -0.20 -11.05 9.63
C LEU A 396 0.12 -11.91 8.39
N SER A 397 1.40 -12.09 8.06
CA SER A 397 1.88 -12.80 6.86
C SER A 397 1.33 -14.22 6.74
N SER A 398 1.26 -14.93 7.86
CA SER A 398 0.79 -16.31 7.92
C SER A 398 0.26 -16.65 9.32
N VAL A 399 -0.60 -17.68 9.37
CA VAL A 399 -0.99 -18.34 10.62
C VAL A 399 -0.46 -19.76 10.55
N ASP A 400 0.74 -19.94 11.08
CA ASP A 400 1.52 -21.14 11.00
C ASP A 400 1.32 -22.00 12.25
N GLU A 401 0.44 -23.00 12.17
CA GLU A 401 0.42 -24.05 13.18
C GLU A 401 1.61 -24.98 12.91
N ALA A 402 2.54 -25.03 13.87
CA ALA A 402 3.72 -25.88 13.82
C ALA A 402 3.76 -26.81 15.04
N ARG A 403 4.14 -28.06 14.81
CA ARG A 403 4.45 -29.03 15.87
C ARG A 403 5.95 -29.19 15.97
N SER A 404 6.58 -28.68 17.02
CA SER A 404 8.03 -28.76 17.22
C SER A 404 8.50 -30.07 17.84
N CYS A 405 7.65 -30.76 18.60
CA CYS A 405 7.90 -32.13 19.05
C CYS A 405 6.58 -32.88 19.33
N TYR A 406 6.66 -34.12 19.83
CA TYR A 406 5.46 -34.93 20.10
C TYR A 406 4.44 -34.21 20.99
N CYS A 407 4.90 -33.42 21.96
CA CYS A 407 4.02 -32.58 22.77
C CYS A 407 3.92 -31.16 22.19
N CYS A 408 5.02 -30.42 22.06
CA CYS A 408 4.98 -28.98 21.76
C CYS A 408 4.35 -28.62 20.40
N ARG A 409 3.27 -27.83 20.47
CA ARG A 409 2.67 -27.14 19.33
C ARG A 409 2.79 -25.62 19.53
N SER A 410 2.84 -24.89 18.43
CA SER A 410 2.94 -23.44 18.39
C SER A 410 2.12 -22.84 17.27
N VAL A 411 1.71 -21.59 17.43
CA VAL A 411 1.20 -20.73 16.34
C VAL A 411 2.19 -19.60 16.13
N ASN A 412 2.72 -19.43 14.91
CA ASN A 412 3.69 -18.36 14.60
C ASN A 412 4.89 -18.33 15.56
N GLY A 413 5.39 -19.52 15.95
CA GLY A 413 6.50 -19.66 16.92
C GLY A 413 6.12 -19.50 18.40
N ILE A 414 4.88 -19.12 18.72
CA ILE A 414 4.39 -18.96 20.09
C ILE A 414 3.88 -20.30 20.61
N VAL A 415 4.46 -20.78 21.72
CA VAL A 415 4.14 -22.07 22.36
C VAL A 415 3.34 -21.80 23.64
N PRO A 416 1.99 -21.72 23.58
CA PRO A 416 1.19 -21.52 24.78
C PRO A 416 1.28 -22.74 25.70
N GLY A 417 1.86 -22.55 26.88
CA GLY A 417 1.92 -23.55 27.93
C GLY A 417 3.17 -24.44 27.92
N CYS A 418 3.05 -25.63 28.52
CA CYS A 418 4.05 -26.71 28.48
C CYS A 418 3.45 -27.84 27.65
N GLY A 419 3.79 -27.91 26.36
CA GLY A 419 3.71 -29.08 25.48
C GLY A 419 2.36 -29.80 25.27
N CYS A 420 1.37 -29.76 26.15
CA CYS A 420 0.21 -30.67 26.08
C CYS A 420 -1.11 -29.95 25.77
N GLN A 421 -1.10 -28.64 25.55
CA GLN A 421 -2.30 -27.83 25.31
C GLN A 421 -2.62 -27.72 23.82
N GLY A 422 -2.58 -28.84 23.09
CA GLY A 422 -2.78 -28.85 21.65
C GLY A 422 -4.10 -28.23 21.21
N THR A 423 -5.17 -28.38 22.00
CA THR A 423 -6.47 -27.73 21.74
C THR A 423 -6.37 -26.21 21.79
N LYS A 424 -5.69 -25.63 22.78
CA LYS A 424 -5.54 -24.17 22.87
C LYS A 424 -4.74 -23.58 21.71
N VAL A 425 -3.70 -24.28 21.26
CA VAL A 425 -2.91 -23.88 20.08
C VAL A 425 -3.79 -23.89 18.83
N THR A 426 -4.52 -24.98 18.61
CA THR A 426 -5.43 -25.09 17.47
C THR A 426 -6.57 -24.08 17.55
N ASP A 427 -7.13 -23.81 18.73
CA ASP A 427 -8.17 -22.79 18.95
C ASP A 427 -7.63 -21.38 18.63
N LEU A 428 -6.43 -21.05 19.13
CA LEU A 428 -5.75 -19.78 18.84
C LEU A 428 -5.45 -19.64 17.34
N ALA A 429 -4.93 -20.69 16.69
CA ALA A 429 -4.64 -20.70 15.25
C ALA A 429 -5.92 -20.49 14.43
N ASN A 430 -7.00 -21.20 14.78
CA ASN A 430 -8.29 -21.06 14.11
C ASN A 430 -8.86 -19.64 14.29
N GLU A 431 -8.76 -19.07 15.48
CA GLU A 431 -9.26 -17.72 15.74
C GLU A 431 -8.44 -16.64 15.03
N LEU A 432 -7.11 -16.74 15.06
CA LEU A 432 -6.22 -15.86 14.29
C LEU A 432 -6.50 -15.96 12.79
N GLN A 433 -6.66 -17.17 12.26
CA GLN A 433 -6.97 -17.38 10.85
C GLN A 433 -8.34 -16.83 10.46
N GLN A 434 -9.37 -17.02 11.30
CA GLN A 434 -10.70 -16.45 11.05
C GLN A 434 -10.65 -14.92 11.01
N ARG A 435 -9.97 -14.28 11.97
CA ARG A 435 -9.82 -12.82 12.00
C ARG A 435 -8.96 -12.32 10.85
N LYS A 436 -7.88 -13.02 10.47
CA LYS A 436 -7.09 -12.72 9.28
C LYS A 436 -7.94 -12.74 8.00
N VAL A 437 -8.83 -13.73 7.84
CA VAL A 437 -9.71 -13.81 6.67
C VAL A 437 -10.81 -12.74 6.70
N LYS A 438 -11.36 -12.43 7.88
CA LYS A 438 -12.53 -11.54 8.06
C LYS A 438 -12.22 -10.08 8.36
N ARG A 439 -10.97 -9.74 8.71
CA ARG A 439 -10.49 -8.38 9.01
C ARG A 439 -9.14 -8.05 8.36
N GLY A 440 -8.48 -9.00 7.68
CA GLY A 440 -7.25 -8.76 6.93
C GLY A 440 -7.50 -8.49 5.44
N ASP A 441 -6.47 -8.71 4.62
CA ASP A 441 -6.45 -8.36 3.19
C ASP A 441 -7.57 -9.02 2.37
N ILE A 442 -7.99 -10.24 2.75
CA ILE A 442 -9.08 -10.96 2.07
C ILE A 442 -10.41 -10.23 2.28
N ALA A 443 -10.70 -9.80 3.51
CA ALA A 443 -11.91 -9.03 3.80
C ALA A 443 -11.88 -7.68 3.09
N GLN A 444 -10.72 -7.01 3.06
CA GLN A 444 -10.53 -5.76 2.33
C GLN A 444 -10.81 -5.92 0.84
N LEU A 445 -10.31 -6.98 0.19
CA LEU A 445 -10.60 -7.26 -1.22
C LEU A 445 -12.11 -7.50 -1.45
N ARG A 446 -12.76 -8.33 -0.63
CA ARG A 446 -14.20 -8.60 -0.74
C ARG A 446 -15.06 -7.37 -0.49
N ASN A 447 -14.62 -6.51 0.43
CA ASN A 447 -15.20 -5.21 0.72
C ASN A 447 -15.14 -4.29 -0.50
N GLN A 448 -13.96 -4.18 -1.13
CA GLN A 448 -13.78 -3.43 -2.37
C GLN A 448 -14.64 -4.00 -3.51
N GLU A 449 -14.72 -5.33 -3.62
CA GLU A 449 -15.55 -6.03 -4.61
C GLU A 449 -17.02 -5.65 -4.47
N ASN A 450 -17.57 -5.77 -3.27
CA ASN A 450 -18.94 -5.35 -2.99
C ASN A 450 -19.15 -3.86 -3.26
N THR A 451 -18.19 -3.00 -2.89
CA THR A 451 -18.29 -1.55 -3.13
C THR A 451 -18.40 -1.23 -4.62
N MET A 452 -17.53 -1.83 -5.43
CA MET A 452 -17.53 -1.64 -6.89
C MET A 452 -18.82 -2.14 -7.52
N LEU A 453 -19.31 -3.28 -7.07
CA LEU A 453 -20.58 -3.86 -7.54
C LEU A 453 -21.77 -2.95 -7.21
N ASN A 454 -21.82 -2.43 -5.98
CA ASN A 454 -22.85 -1.46 -5.56
C ASN A 454 -22.74 -0.13 -6.32
N ALA A 455 -21.52 0.35 -6.56
CA ALA A 455 -21.26 1.54 -7.36
C ALA A 455 -21.77 1.40 -8.80
N LEU A 456 -21.51 0.25 -9.43
CA LEU A 456 -21.99 -0.08 -10.77
C LEU A 456 -23.52 -0.15 -10.81
N GLU A 457 -24.14 -0.84 -9.84
CA GLU A 457 -25.60 -0.90 -9.70
C GLU A 457 -26.18 0.52 -9.58
N LEU A 458 -25.60 1.35 -8.73
CA LEU A 458 -26.02 2.72 -8.49
C LEU A 458 -25.89 3.60 -9.75
N SER A 459 -24.80 3.47 -10.50
CA SER A 459 -24.59 4.15 -11.79
C SER A 459 -25.65 3.78 -12.83
N VAL A 460 -26.00 2.49 -12.92
CA VAL A 460 -27.06 1.99 -13.81
C VAL A 460 -28.43 2.52 -13.39
N ARG A 461 -28.75 2.47 -12.09
CA ARG A 461 -30.02 2.99 -11.55
C ARG A 461 -30.17 4.49 -11.80
N THR A 462 -29.10 5.26 -11.57
CA THR A 462 -29.10 6.70 -11.81
C THR A 462 -29.29 7.01 -13.30
N SER A 463 -28.67 6.25 -14.19
CA SER A 463 -28.89 6.36 -15.65
C SER A 463 -30.35 6.12 -16.04
N SER A 464 -31.00 5.13 -15.44
CA SER A 464 -32.43 4.87 -15.66
C SER A 464 -33.31 6.03 -15.18
N VAL A 465 -32.96 6.67 -14.06
CA VAL A 465 -33.65 7.87 -13.56
C VAL A 465 -33.45 9.04 -14.53
N LEU A 466 -32.22 9.33 -14.96
CA LEU A 466 -31.93 10.39 -15.94
C LEU A 466 -32.72 10.19 -17.24
N SER A 467 -32.74 8.95 -17.76
CA SER A 467 -33.51 8.58 -18.95
C SER A 467 -35.00 8.83 -18.78
N LYS A 468 -35.59 8.44 -17.64
CA LYS A 468 -37.01 8.69 -17.30
C LYS A 468 -37.36 10.19 -17.32
N LEU A 469 -36.39 11.04 -16.99
CA LEU A 469 -36.55 12.49 -16.90
C LEU A 469 -36.19 13.21 -18.21
N GLY A 470 -35.76 12.47 -19.24
CA GLY A 470 -35.33 13.06 -20.50
C GLY A 470 -33.99 13.80 -20.41
N VAL A 471 -33.18 13.53 -19.38
CA VAL A 471 -31.84 14.11 -19.23
C VAL A 471 -30.84 13.28 -20.05
N GLN A 472 -30.17 13.91 -20.99
CA GLN A 472 -29.18 13.24 -21.84
C GLN A 472 -27.92 12.88 -21.05
N TYR A 473 -27.53 11.60 -21.09
CA TYR A 473 -26.29 11.10 -20.52
C TYR A 473 -25.61 10.11 -21.49
N PRO A 474 -24.27 10.18 -21.68
CA PRO A 474 -23.35 11.16 -21.11
C PRO A 474 -23.61 12.57 -21.67
N PRO A 475 -23.30 13.63 -20.89
CA PRO A 475 -23.39 15.01 -21.38
C PRO A 475 -22.39 15.28 -22.50
N SER A 476 -22.62 16.35 -23.26
CA SER A 476 -21.71 16.76 -24.33
C SER A 476 -20.33 17.16 -23.78
N GLN A 477 -19.27 17.00 -24.57
CA GLN A 477 -17.92 17.41 -24.18
C GLN A 477 -17.84 18.91 -23.85
N GLU A 478 -18.62 19.75 -24.54
CA GLU A 478 -18.72 21.18 -24.25
C GLU A 478 -19.31 21.43 -22.86
N THR A 479 -20.39 20.72 -22.51
CA THR A 479 -20.99 20.76 -21.17
C THR A 479 -19.98 20.35 -20.10
N MET A 480 -19.24 19.26 -20.35
CA MET A 480 -18.21 18.78 -19.44
C MET A 480 -17.08 19.80 -19.23
N MET A 481 -16.56 20.39 -20.32
CA MET A 481 -15.49 21.39 -20.23
C MET A 481 -15.95 22.67 -19.53
N LYS A 482 -17.20 23.07 -19.74
CA LYS A 482 -17.79 24.24 -19.09
C LYS A 482 -17.88 24.08 -17.57
N GLU A 483 -18.15 22.87 -17.10
CA GLU A 483 -18.46 22.61 -15.69
C GLU A 483 -17.28 22.12 -14.88
N TYR A 484 -16.51 21.19 -15.44
CA TYR A 484 -15.40 20.54 -14.76
C TYR A 484 -14.04 21.12 -15.18
N GLY A 485 -14.05 22.07 -16.11
CA GLY A 485 -12.86 22.77 -16.61
C GLY A 485 -12.28 22.15 -17.89
N PRO A 486 -11.33 22.87 -18.52
CA PRO A 486 -10.69 22.42 -19.74
C PRO A 486 -9.94 21.09 -19.53
N GLY A 487 -10.08 20.18 -20.48
CA GLY A 487 -9.39 18.88 -20.45
C GLY A 487 -10.11 17.78 -19.67
N PHE A 488 -11.23 18.05 -19.01
CA PHE A 488 -12.03 16.99 -18.40
C PHE A 488 -12.68 16.12 -19.49
N THR A 489 -12.39 14.82 -19.47
CA THR A 489 -13.08 13.81 -20.28
C THR A 489 -13.69 12.78 -19.36
N LEU A 490 -14.96 12.44 -19.56
CA LEU A 490 -15.57 11.34 -18.83
C LEU A 490 -14.85 10.04 -19.21
N PRO A 491 -14.42 9.21 -18.25
CA PRO A 491 -13.79 7.94 -18.58
C PRO A 491 -14.78 7.06 -19.36
N THR A 492 -14.55 6.87 -20.65
CA THR A 492 -15.38 6.01 -21.50
C THR A 492 -14.94 4.56 -21.36
N ALA A 493 -15.89 3.63 -21.35
CA ALA A 493 -15.59 2.20 -21.32
C ALA A 493 -14.95 1.67 -22.61
N LYS A 494 -15.13 2.37 -23.75
CA LYS A 494 -14.65 1.94 -25.07
C LYS A 494 -13.32 2.56 -25.49
N ASP A 495 -13.10 3.82 -25.14
CA ASP A 495 -11.78 4.40 -25.33
C ASP A 495 -10.98 4.04 -24.08
N GLY A 496 -10.40 2.84 -24.10
CA GLY A 496 -9.10 2.65 -23.49
C GLY A 496 -8.18 3.67 -24.15
N TYR A 497 -8.21 4.92 -23.68
CA TYR A 497 -7.21 5.91 -24.01
C TYR A 497 -5.89 5.24 -23.55
N MET A 498 -5.13 4.75 -24.53
CA MET A 498 -3.90 3.93 -24.43
C MET A 498 -4.01 2.38 -24.43
N GLY A 499 -5.12 1.78 -24.85
CA GLY A 499 -5.13 0.36 -25.27
C GLY A 499 -5.21 -0.72 -24.17
N GLU A 500 -5.40 -0.36 -22.91
CA GLU A 500 -5.78 -1.32 -21.85
C GLU A 500 -7.26 -1.14 -21.53
N GLU A 501 -8.02 -2.24 -21.65
CA GLU A 501 -9.44 -2.32 -21.27
C GLU A 501 -9.61 -1.88 -19.81
N VAL A 502 -10.76 -1.27 -19.46
CA VAL A 502 -11.24 -1.19 -18.06
C VAL A 502 -10.91 -2.53 -17.42
N HIS A 503 -10.30 -2.57 -16.24
CA HIS A 503 -9.84 -3.85 -15.68
C HIS A 503 -11.06 -4.76 -15.49
N VAL A 504 -11.37 -5.63 -16.45
CA VAL A 504 -12.54 -6.52 -16.43
C VAL A 504 -12.21 -7.79 -15.62
N GLY A 505 -10.93 -8.06 -15.39
CA GLY A 505 -10.42 -9.22 -14.65
C GLY A 505 -10.07 -9.11 -13.15
N PRO A 506 -10.00 -7.95 -12.47
CA PRO A 506 -9.82 -7.93 -11.02
C PRO A 506 -11.10 -8.52 -10.43
N SER A 507 -10.98 -9.52 -9.56
CA SER A 507 -12.07 -10.39 -9.04
C SER A 507 -12.37 -11.68 -9.81
N GLN A 508 -11.58 -12.08 -10.81
CA GLN A 508 -11.76 -13.42 -11.40
C GLN A 508 -11.63 -14.49 -10.30
N GLN A 509 -12.71 -15.23 -10.07
CA GLN A 509 -12.71 -16.36 -9.15
C GLN A 509 -11.91 -17.51 -9.76
N HIS A 510 -11.09 -18.15 -8.94
CA HIS A 510 -10.30 -19.31 -9.34
C HIS A 510 -10.78 -20.54 -8.60
N GLY A 511 -11.03 -21.63 -9.33
CA GLY A 511 -11.34 -22.92 -8.71
C GLY A 511 -10.17 -23.47 -7.90
N GLU A 512 -10.42 -24.32 -6.92
CA GLU A 512 -9.37 -24.93 -6.09
C GLU A 512 -8.43 -25.82 -6.91
N LYS A 513 -7.13 -25.84 -6.54
CA LYS A 513 -6.13 -26.72 -7.15
C LYS A 513 -5.19 -27.29 -6.09
N ASP A 514 -4.86 -28.57 -6.21
CA ASP A 514 -3.93 -29.26 -5.31
C ASP A 514 -2.69 -29.76 -6.05
N TYR A 515 -1.52 -29.55 -5.44
CA TYR A 515 -0.23 -29.98 -5.97
C TYR A 515 0.56 -30.76 -4.91
N GLY A 516 1.05 -31.95 -5.29
CA GLY A 516 2.07 -32.66 -4.53
C GLY A 516 3.45 -32.08 -4.86
N VAL A 517 4.04 -31.34 -3.94
CA VAL A 517 5.29 -30.59 -4.15
C VAL A 517 6.47 -31.12 -3.33
N THR A 518 6.36 -32.35 -2.83
CA THR A 518 7.42 -33.03 -2.06
C THR A 518 8.74 -33.05 -2.83
N ASN A 519 9.80 -32.53 -2.20
CA ASN A 519 11.16 -32.69 -2.69
C ASN A 519 11.75 -34.02 -2.18
N TYR A 520 11.78 -35.05 -3.04
CA TYR A 520 12.28 -36.37 -2.67
C TYR A 520 13.73 -36.39 -2.21
N VAL A 521 14.58 -35.49 -2.72
CA VAL A 521 15.98 -35.40 -2.29
C VAL A 521 16.04 -34.89 -0.86
N GLU A 522 15.33 -33.79 -0.57
CA GLU A 522 15.21 -33.25 0.79
C GLU A 522 14.60 -34.29 1.74
N SER A 523 13.49 -34.94 1.34
CA SER A 523 12.83 -35.98 2.11
C SER A 523 13.75 -37.17 2.41
N CYS A 524 14.53 -37.63 1.43
CA CYS A 524 15.50 -38.71 1.62
C CYS A 524 16.65 -38.27 2.52
N CYS A 525 17.17 -37.05 2.37
CA CYS A 525 18.20 -36.51 3.24
C CYS A 525 17.71 -36.42 4.69
N VAL A 526 16.53 -35.83 4.94
CA VAL A 526 15.95 -35.73 6.28
C VAL A 526 15.75 -37.12 6.90
N CYS A 527 15.22 -38.08 6.13
CA CYS A 527 15.07 -39.47 6.58
C CYS A 527 16.43 -40.11 6.93
N PHE A 528 17.43 -39.96 6.07
CA PHE A 528 18.76 -40.52 6.29
C PHE A 528 19.48 -39.91 7.51
N TRP A 529 19.51 -38.57 7.60
CA TRP A 529 20.17 -37.86 8.69
C TRP A 529 19.50 -38.05 10.06
N THR A 530 18.20 -38.35 10.06
CA THR A 530 17.47 -38.68 11.30
C THR A 530 17.43 -40.19 11.59
N LEU A 531 18.18 -41.01 10.84
CA LEU A 531 18.18 -42.47 10.96
C LEU A 531 16.75 -43.07 10.86
N GLY A 532 15.91 -42.46 10.03
CA GLY A 532 14.51 -42.81 9.83
C GLY A 532 13.54 -42.29 10.89
N LEU A 533 14.02 -41.65 11.97
CA LEU A 533 13.16 -41.19 13.07
C LEU A 533 12.17 -40.09 12.65
N ALA A 534 12.56 -39.19 11.76
CA ALA A 534 11.64 -38.17 11.22
C ALA A 534 10.83 -38.69 10.01
N GLY A 535 11.15 -39.86 9.46
CA GLY A 535 10.53 -40.40 8.25
C GLY A 535 10.78 -39.54 7.01
N CYS A 536 10.04 -39.84 5.93
CA CYS A 536 10.07 -39.03 4.71
C CYS A 536 9.15 -37.82 4.87
N GLN A 537 9.69 -36.62 4.71
CA GLN A 537 8.89 -35.40 4.65
C GLN A 537 8.02 -35.41 3.39
N THR A 538 6.76 -34.97 3.49
CA THR A 538 5.87 -34.68 2.37
C THR A 538 5.49 -33.21 2.37
N GLN A 539 5.32 -32.63 1.18
CA GLN A 539 4.88 -31.25 1.01
C GLN A 539 3.68 -31.20 0.05
N HIS A 540 2.63 -30.52 0.47
CA HIS A 540 1.38 -30.34 -0.28
C HIS A 540 1.07 -28.85 -0.40
N LEU A 541 0.80 -28.40 -1.62
CA LEU A 541 0.44 -27.03 -1.94
C LEU A 541 -1.02 -27.01 -2.41
N HIS A 542 -1.89 -26.39 -1.63
CA HIS A 542 -3.30 -26.18 -1.96
C HIS A 542 -3.51 -24.71 -2.33
N LEU A 543 -4.02 -24.46 -3.55
CA LEU A 543 -4.38 -23.14 -4.05
C LEU A 543 -5.89 -22.95 -3.88
N GLY A 544 -6.29 -22.38 -2.75
CA GLY A 544 -7.68 -21.99 -2.48
C GLY A 544 -8.09 -20.74 -3.24
N GLU A 545 -9.35 -20.33 -3.14
CA GLU A 545 -9.87 -19.14 -3.85
C GLU A 545 -9.11 -17.85 -3.48
N GLU A 546 -8.74 -17.68 -2.20
CA GLU A 546 -8.19 -16.42 -1.66
C GLU A 546 -6.78 -16.55 -1.06
N GLU A 547 -6.38 -17.78 -0.73
CA GLU A 547 -5.11 -18.04 -0.08
C GLU A 547 -4.46 -19.32 -0.62
N VAL A 548 -3.13 -19.35 -0.51
CA VAL A 548 -2.32 -20.53 -0.71
C VAL A 548 -2.03 -21.17 0.64
N THR A 549 -2.18 -22.49 0.70
CA THR A 549 -1.82 -23.30 1.87
C THR A 549 -0.67 -24.24 1.52
N LEU A 550 0.46 -24.12 2.20
CA LEU A 550 1.59 -25.03 2.09
C LEU A 550 1.67 -25.88 3.36
N THR A 551 1.38 -27.18 3.23
CA THR A 551 1.46 -28.15 4.33
C THR A 551 2.72 -28.99 4.17
N LYS A 552 3.62 -28.90 5.15
CA LYS A 552 4.79 -29.77 5.29
C LYS A 552 4.52 -30.76 6.42
N LYS A 553 4.69 -32.05 6.16
CA LYS A 553 4.46 -33.10 7.14
C LYS A 553 5.63 -34.07 7.13
N ASP A 554 6.12 -34.41 8.31
CA ASP A 554 7.00 -35.56 8.51
C ASP A 554 6.43 -36.43 9.66
N PHE A 555 7.18 -37.40 10.15
CA PHE A 555 6.71 -38.29 11.22
C PHE A 555 6.50 -37.56 12.56
N CYS A 556 7.29 -36.52 12.82
CA CYS A 556 7.37 -35.81 14.09
C CYS A 556 6.64 -34.46 14.06
N THR A 557 6.59 -33.82 12.90
CA THR A 557 6.17 -32.43 12.72
C THR A 557 5.14 -32.30 11.60
N THR A 558 4.19 -31.40 11.82
CA THR A 558 3.34 -30.85 10.77
C THR A 558 3.45 -29.34 10.89
N SER A 559 3.71 -28.68 9.76
CA SER A 559 3.68 -27.24 9.63
C SER A 559 2.71 -26.89 8.50
N THR A 560 1.73 -26.05 8.80
CA THR A 560 0.77 -25.56 7.80
C THR A 560 0.92 -24.06 7.70
N MET A 561 1.38 -23.58 6.55
CA MET A 561 1.45 -22.15 6.25
C MET A 561 0.26 -21.74 5.40
N ARG A 562 -0.41 -20.64 5.78
CA ARG A 562 -1.55 -20.06 5.04
C ARG A 562 -1.29 -18.58 4.73
N MET A 563 -1.26 -18.25 3.45
CA MET A 563 -0.91 -16.91 2.97
C MET A 563 -1.90 -16.42 1.91
N PRO A 564 -2.50 -15.23 2.06
CA PRO A 564 -3.34 -14.63 1.02
C PRO A 564 -2.49 -14.26 -0.20
N TYR A 565 -3.10 -14.26 -1.39
CA TYR A 565 -2.40 -13.88 -2.63
C TYR A 565 -1.89 -12.44 -2.62
N ALA A 566 -2.48 -11.57 -1.78
CA ALA A 566 -2.04 -10.20 -1.53
C ALA A 566 -0.66 -10.12 -0.85
N GLN A 567 -0.29 -11.14 -0.07
CA GLN A 567 0.98 -11.22 0.66
C GLN A 567 2.02 -12.08 -0.06
N LEU A 568 1.65 -12.74 -1.17
CA LEU A 568 2.62 -13.34 -2.05
C LEU A 568 3.47 -12.24 -2.70
N GLY A 569 4.73 -12.15 -2.27
CA GLY A 569 5.73 -11.32 -2.92
C GLY A 569 6.09 -11.88 -4.29
N SER A 570 7.33 -12.30 -4.49
CA SER A 570 7.71 -12.88 -5.79
C SER A 570 7.00 -14.21 -6.05
N VAL A 571 6.74 -14.52 -7.32
CA VAL A 571 6.28 -15.86 -7.74
C VAL A 571 6.98 -16.17 -9.05
N ASP A 572 8.21 -16.64 -8.94
CA ASP A 572 9.07 -16.78 -10.11
C ASP A 572 9.77 -18.13 -10.10
N VAL A 573 9.96 -18.66 -11.31
CA VAL A 573 10.74 -19.88 -11.51
C VAL A 573 12.22 -19.53 -11.45
N GLU A 574 12.93 -20.07 -10.48
CA GLU A 574 14.39 -20.00 -10.44
C GLU A 574 14.98 -21.31 -10.98
N SER A 575 15.92 -21.18 -11.92
CA SER A 575 16.72 -22.32 -12.37
C SER A 575 17.96 -22.45 -11.50
N ILE A 576 18.17 -23.62 -10.92
CA ILE A 576 19.33 -24.00 -10.09
C ILE A 576 20.08 -25.19 -10.71
N CYS A 577 21.31 -25.44 -10.25
CA CYS A 577 22.14 -26.57 -10.68
C CYS A 577 22.36 -26.64 -12.20
N CYS A 578 22.95 -25.61 -12.80
CA CYS A 578 23.24 -25.55 -14.25
C CYS A 578 21.98 -25.65 -15.13
N GLY A 579 20.84 -25.14 -14.64
CA GLY A 579 19.56 -25.19 -15.34
C GLY A 579 18.88 -26.57 -15.38
N GLN A 580 19.33 -27.53 -14.58
CA GLN A 580 18.71 -28.86 -14.51
C GLN A 580 17.60 -28.97 -13.46
N CYS A 581 17.64 -28.11 -12.45
CA CYS A 581 16.65 -28.08 -11.38
C CYS A 581 15.93 -26.72 -11.40
N PHE A 582 14.65 -26.71 -11.06
CA PHE A 582 13.77 -25.56 -11.04
C PHE A 582 13.02 -25.54 -9.72
N ASN A 583 12.82 -24.35 -9.16
CA ASN A 583 11.95 -24.13 -8.02
C ASN A 583 11.04 -22.93 -8.30
N VAL A 584 9.96 -22.80 -7.54
CA VAL A 584 9.18 -21.55 -7.48
C VAL A 584 9.60 -20.83 -6.21
N GLU A 585 10.24 -19.67 -6.35
CA GLU A 585 10.61 -18.80 -5.23
C GLU A 585 9.41 -17.91 -4.88
N THR A 586 9.00 -17.96 -3.61
CA THR A 586 8.00 -17.06 -3.04
C THR A 586 8.51 -16.48 -1.73
N ASP A 587 7.96 -15.35 -1.30
CA ASP A 587 8.29 -14.75 0.01
C ASP A 587 7.92 -15.70 1.18
N GLY A 588 6.97 -16.63 0.98
CA GLY A 588 6.62 -17.67 1.95
C GLY A 588 7.54 -18.91 1.92
N GLY A 589 8.48 -18.97 0.98
CA GLY A 589 9.46 -20.05 0.86
C GLY A 589 9.58 -20.62 -0.55
N THR A 590 10.52 -21.55 -0.70
CA THR A 590 10.85 -22.21 -1.96
C THR A 590 10.01 -23.48 -2.15
N ILE A 591 9.36 -23.60 -3.30
CA ILE A 591 8.58 -24.78 -3.71
C ILE A 591 9.38 -25.54 -4.78
N GLN A 592 9.89 -26.72 -4.44
CA GLN A 592 10.73 -27.53 -5.33
C GLN A 592 10.12 -28.92 -5.55
N PRO A 593 9.16 -29.08 -6.49
CA PRO A 593 8.51 -30.37 -6.69
C PRO A 593 9.50 -31.44 -7.17
N LYS A 594 9.40 -32.64 -6.59
CA LYS A 594 10.24 -33.82 -6.88
C LYS A 594 11.73 -33.62 -6.55
N CYS A 595 12.55 -33.24 -7.51
CA CYS A 595 13.97 -32.88 -7.30
C CYS A 595 14.27 -31.50 -7.88
N GLY A 596 13.23 -30.72 -8.19
CA GLY A 596 13.30 -29.58 -9.09
C GLY A 596 13.44 -29.97 -10.56
N CYS A 597 13.54 -31.25 -10.89
CA CYS A 597 13.76 -31.69 -12.27
C CYS A 597 12.47 -31.64 -13.13
N ASP A 598 11.30 -31.39 -12.54
CA ASP A 598 10.02 -31.28 -13.24
C ASP A 598 9.69 -29.82 -13.57
N LYS A 599 10.32 -29.34 -14.65
CA LYS A 599 10.12 -27.98 -15.14
C LYS A 599 8.65 -27.70 -15.46
N GLN A 600 7.94 -28.66 -16.05
CA GLN A 600 6.54 -28.46 -16.46
C GLN A 600 5.63 -28.23 -15.25
N LEU A 601 5.81 -29.03 -14.18
CA LEU A 601 5.04 -28.83 -12.95
C LEU A 601 5.41 -27.51 -12.26
N THR A 602 6.70 -27.15 -12.24
CA THR A 602 7.19 -25.90 -11.65
C THR A 602 6.64 -24.68 -12.38
N ASP A 603 6.72 -24.67 -13.72
CA ASP A 603 6.17 -23.61 -14.58
C ASP A 603 4.65 -23.47 -14.35
N LYS A 604 3.92 -24.60 -14.28
CA LYS A 604 2.46 -24.60 -14.04
C LYS A 604 2.10 -24.03 -12.66
N ILE A 605 2.84 -24.38 -11.62
CA ILE A 605 2.63 -23.84 -10.26
C ILE A 605 2.89 -22.34 -10.25
N SER A 606 3.99 -21.89 -10.85
CA SER A 606 4.34 -20.47 -10.96
C SER A 606 3.29 -19.69 -11.75
N GLU A 607 2.81 -20.22 -12.88
CA GLU A 607 1.75 -19.60 -13.69
C GLU A 607 0.44 -19.46 -12.89
N ASP A 608 0.00 -20.52 -12.21
CA ASP A 608 -1.23 -20.48 -11.42
C ASP A 608 -1.13 -19.50 -10.23
N LEU A 609 -0.01 -19.51 -9.51
CA LEU A 609 0.24 -18.59 -8.41
C LEU A 609 0.32 -17.13 -8.91
N GLN A 610 1.00 -16.88 -10.03
CA GLN A 610 1.12 -15.54 -10.61
C GLN A 610 -0.24 -15.03 -11.10
N ASN A 611 -1.04 -15.87 -11.77
CA ASN A 611 -2.38 -15.50 -12.21
C ASN A 611 -3.27 -15.09 -11.03
N ARG A 612 -3.23 -15.84 -9.92
CA ARG A 612 -3.98 -15.50 -8.70
C ARG A 612 -3.42 -14.28 -7.98
N LYS A 613 -2.10 -14.11 -7.92
CA LYS A 613 -1.46 -12.90 -7.39
C LYS A 613 -1.92 -11.65 -8.14
N VAL A 614 -2.01 -11.71 -9.47
CA VAL A 614 -2.48 -10.57 -10.29
C VAL A 614 -3.98 -10.32 -10.11
N SER A 615 -4.81 -11.37 -10.00
CA SER A 615 -6.28 -11.22 -9.96
C SER A 615 -6.91 -11.14 -8.57
N ARG A 616 -6.21 -11.58 -7.52
CA ARG A 616 -6.64 -11.57 -6.10
C ARG A 616 -5.64 -10.90 -5.15
N GLY A 617 -4.46 -10.50 -5.62
CA GLY A 617 -3.45 -9.84 -4.79
C GLY A 617 -3.52 -8.32 -4.83
N ASN A 618 -2.44 -7.65 -4.42
CA ASN A 618 -2.37 -6.18 -4.33
C ASN A 618 -2.61 -5.47 -5.67
N ILE A 619 -2.21 -6.10 -6.78
CA ILE A 619 -2.46 -5.57 -8.13
C ILE A 619 -3.97 -5.50 -8.40
N ALA A 620 -4.73 -6.54 -8.05
CA ALA A 620 -6.18 -6.54 -8.21
C ALA A 620 -6.85 -5.47 -7.35
N GLN A 621 -6.40 -5.26 -6.11
CA GLN A 621 -6.92 -4.22 -5.23
C GLN A 621 -6.73 -2.83 -5.82
N VAL A 622 -5.54 -2.52 -6.35
CA VAL A 622 -5.27 -1.23 -7.04
C VAL A 622 -6.21 -1.06 -8.24
N ARG A 623 -6.28 -2.07 -9.10
CA ARG A 623 -7.13 -2.03 -10.32
C ARG A 623 -8.60 -1.84 -9.99
N MET A 624 -9.07 -2.54 -8.95
CA MET A 624 -10.43 -2.41 -8.44
C MET A 624 -10.70 -1.02 -7.87
N GLN A 625 -9.75 -0.46 -7.14
CA GLN A 625 -9.87 0.90 -6.61
C GLN A 625 -9.92 1.95 -7.72
N GLU A 626 -9.12 1.79 -8.78
CA GLU A 626 -9.17 2.61 -9.99
C GLU A 626 -10.56 2.53 -10.66
N ASN A 627 -11.08 1.32 -10.85
CA ASN A 627 -12.42 1.09 -11.40
C ASN A 627 -13.50 1.74 -10.54
N LEU A 628 -13.45 1.55 -9.22
CA LEU A 628 -14.39 2.17 -8.28
C LEU A 628 -14.34 3.69 -8.36
N MET A 629 -13.15 4.28 -8.47
CA MET A 629 -13.00 5.73 -8.62
C MET A 629 -13.59 6.25 -9.93
N ILE A 630 -13.39 5.53 -11.03
CA ILE A 630 -14.02 5.84 -12.31
C ILE A 630 -15.56 5.82 -12.17
N GLU A 631 -16.12 4.78 -11.55
CA GLU A 631 -17.57 4.68 -11.36
C GLU A 631 -18.12 5.75 -10.41
N MET A 632 -17.41 6.10 -9.34
CA MET A 632 -17.80 7.21 -8.46
C MET A 632 -17.79 8.56 -9.18
N ILE A 633 -16.85 8.79 -10.08
CA ILE A 633 -16.81 10.03 -10.88
C ILE A 633 -17.97 10.08 -11.86
N LYS A 634 -18.27 8.96 -12.55
CA LYS A 634 -19.45 8.87 -13.43
C LYS A 634 -20.73 9.14 -12.65
N LEU A 635 -20.86 8.52 -11.49
CA LEU A 635 -22.00 8.73 -10.59
C LEU A 635 -22.10 10.19 -10.13
N GLY A 636 -20.97 10.82 -9.82
CA GLY A 636 -20.88 12.25 -9.54
C GLY A 636 -21.49 13.10 -10.65
N VAL A 637 -21.04 12.88 -11.88
CA VAL A 637 -21.56 13.59 -13.06
C VAL A 637 -23.05 13.33 -13.26
N GLN A 638 -23.51 12.10 -13.05
CA GLN A 638 -24.94 11.75 -13.18
C GLN A 638 -25.80 12.49 -12.14
N LEU A 639 -25.37 12.54 -10.87
CA LEU A 639 -26.08 13.24 -9.82
C LEU A 639 -26.02 14.76 -10.01
N ASP A 640 -24.90 15.31 -10.45
CA ASP A 640 -24.77 16.74 -10.79
C ASP A 640 -25.73 17.13 -11.94
N GLN A 641 -25.96 16.25 -12.92
CA GLN A 641 -26.95 16.46 -13.98
C GLN A 641 -28.38 16.41 -13.45
N LEU A 642 -28.66 15.48 -12.53
CA LEU A 642 -29.96 15.33 -11.89
C LEU A 642 -30.30 16.55 -11.01
N ALA A 643 -29.34 17.00 -10.19
CA ALA A 643 -29.45 18.18 -9.35
C ALA A 643 -29.76 19.42 -10.18
N ARG A 644 -29.05 19.63 -11.30
CA ARG A 644 -29.31 20.76 -12.21
C ARG A 644 -30.67 20.72 -12.87
N ASN A 645 -31.09 19.54 -13.33
CA ASN A 645 -32.44 19.37 -13.88
C ASN A 645 -33.52 19.81 -12.87
N ASP A 646 -33.25 19.61 -11.58
CA ASP A 646 -34.16 19.97 -10.51
C ASP A 646 -33.91 21.38 -9.92
N GLY A 647 -32.89 22.10 -10.40
CA GLY A 647 -32.51 23.41 -9.86
C GLY A 647 -31.92 23.35 -8.44
N VAL A 648 -31.35 22.22 -8.05
CA VAL A 648 -30.60 22.06 -6.78
C VAL A 648 -29.19 22.59 -6.97
N GLU A 649 -28.81 23.58 -6.16
CA GLU A 649 -27.46 24.14 -6.13
C GLU A 649 -26.56 23.36 -5.15
N TYR A 650 -25.37 22.98 -5.60
CA TYR A 650 -24.33 22.38 -4.78
C TYR A 650 -23.02 23.20 -4.85
N PRO A 651 -22.35 23.50 -3.72
CA PRO A 651 -22.70 23.12 -2.36
C PRO A 651 -23.96 23.84 -1.85
N PRO A 652 -24.79 23.19 -1.01
CA PRO A 652 -25.98 23.80 -0.45
C PRO A 652 -25.63 24.95 0.49
N THR A 653 -26.59 25.80 0.81
CA THR A 653 -26.45 26.77 1.89
C THR A 653 -26.62 26.10 3.26
N GLN A 654 -26.01 26.66 4.32
CA GLN A 654 -26.19 26.16 5.68
C GLN A 654 -27.66 26.12 6.09
N ALA A 655 -28.45 27.11 5.66
CA ALA A 655 -29.89 27.16 5.91
C ALA A 655 -30.60 25.96 5.26
N LYS A 656 -30.25 25.60 4.01
CA LYS A 656 -30.83 24.45 3.32
C LYS A 656 -30.40 23.12 3.95
N MET A 657 -29.15 23.03 4.40
CA MET A 657 -28.68 21.88 5.19
C MET A 657 -29.47 21.72 6.48
N THR A 658 -29.66 22.81 7.22
CA THR A 658 -30.42 22.79 8.48
C THR A 658 -31.91 22.49 8.28
N GLU A 659 -32.50 22.98 7.19
CA GLU A 659 -33.88 22.68 6.80
C GLU A 659 -34.10 21.18 6.55
N ILE A 660 -33.17 20.52 5.84
CA ILE A 660 -33.34 19.13 5.40
C ILE A 660 -32.81 18.12 6.43
N PHE A 661 -31.69 18.43 7.07
CA PHE A 661 -30.97 17.50 7.94
C PHE A 661 -31.02 17.88 9.44
N GLY A 662 -31.59 19.03 9.78
CA GLY A 662 -31.72 19.51 11.16
C GLY A 662 -30.56 20.41 11.63
N PRO A 663 -30.63 20.95 12.87
CA PRO A 663 -29.73 21.99 13.37
C PRO A 663 -28.25 21.58 13.46
N ASN A 664 -27.96 20.28 13.53
CA ASN A 664 -26.59 19.76 13.65
C ASN A 664 -25.95 19.44 12.29
N ALA A 665 -26.61 19.77 11.18
CA ALA A 665 -26.08 19.53 9.85
C ALA A 665 -24.88 20.44 9.59
N VAL A 666 -23.70 19.86 9.36
CA VAL A 666 -22.50 20.59 8.98
C VAL A 666 -22.43 20.67 7.46
N LEU A 667 -22.14 21.86 6.92
CA LEU A 667 -21.85 22.00 5.50
C LEU A 667 -20.66 21.12 5.13
N PRO A 668 -20.78 20.28 4.08
CA PRO A 668 -19.61 19.69 3.46
C PRO A 668 -18.67 20.85 3.12
N GLN A 669 -17.43 20.81 3.63
CA GLN A 669 -16.47 21.86 3.31
C GLN A 669 -16.41 21.96 1.79
N LYS A 670 -16.60 23.17 1.25
CA LYS A 670 -16.49 23.41 -0.19
C LYS A 670 -15.13 22.86 -0.59
N GLN A 671 -15.15 21.73 -1.31
CA GLN A 671 -13.94 21.13 -1.81
C GLN A 671 -13.23 22.25 -2.56
N ALA A 672 -12.08 22.70 -2.06
CA ALA A 672 -11.18 23.45 -2.90
C ALA A 672 -11.01 22.52 -4.11
N ALA A 673 -11.50 22.95 -5.29
CA ALA A 673 -11.36 22.18 -6.52
C ALA A 673 -9.96 21.60 -6.46
N PRO A 674 -9.82 20.25 -6.55
CA PRO A 674 -8.59 19.56 -6.18
C PRO A 674 -7.50 20.42 -6.73
N ILE A 675 -6.62 20.88 -5.83
CA ILE A 675 -5.44 21.61 -6.24
C ILE A 675 -4.73 20.57 -7.12
N VAL A 676 -5.11 20.51 -8.41
CA VAL A 676 -4.19 20.44 -9.51
C VAL A 676 -3.19 21.41 -8.99
N ALA A 677 -2.09 20.88 -8.43
CA ALA A 677 -0.91 21.66 -8.22
C ALA A 677 -0.81 22.36 -9.56
N GLN A 678 -1.23 23.63 -9.58
CA GLN A 678 -1.14 24.44 -10.77
C GLN A 678 0.36 24.35 -10.93
N GLY A 679 0.78 23.46 -11.85
CA GLY A 679 2.18 23.15 -12.03
C GLY A 679 2.72 24.52 -12.27
N SER A 680 3.42 25.05 -11.25
CA SER A 680 3.57 26.49 -11.05
C SER A 680 3.84 27.07 -12.41
N ASP A 681 2.92 27.90 -12.94
CA ASP A 681 2.87 28.25 -14.37
C ASP A 681 4.29 28.26 -14.91
N PRO A 682 4.62 27.37 -15.86
CA PRO A 682 5.99 26.93 -16.13
C PRO A 682 6.89 28.15 -16.09
N SER A 683 7.73 28.26 -15.04
CA SER A 683 8.37 29.53 -14.71
C SER A 683 9.11 30.03 -15.95
N LEU A 684 8.57 31.10 -16.55
CA LEU A 684 9.10 31.65 -17.79
C LEU A 684 10.41 32.33 -17.43
N MET A 685 11.53 31.75 -17.89
CA MET A 685 12.84 32.33 -17.75
C MET A 685 13.15 33.17 -18.99
N GLN A 686 13.68 34.38 -18.77
CA GLN A 686 14.21 35.20 -19.85
C GLN A 686 15.65 34.80 -20.16
N VAL A 687 15.92 34.48 -21.41
CA VAL A 687 17.21 34.00 -21.89
C VAL A 687 17.66 34.85 -23.07
N ILE A 688 18.88 35.38 -23.04
CA ILE A 688 19.43 36.18 -24.14
C ILE A 688 20.12 35.25 -25.15
N VAL A 689 19.83 35.41 -26.44
CA VAL A 689 20.53 34.70 -27.52
C VAL A 689 21.99 35.16 -27.56
N PRO A 690 23.00 34.28 -27.35
CA PRO A 690 24.40 34.69 -27.37
C PRO A 690 24.86 35.14 -28.76
N GLU A 691 25.91 35.97 -28.82
CA GLU A 691 26.54 36.34 -30.09
C GLU A 691 27.03 35.09 -30.84
N GLY A 692 26.73 35.03 -32.15
CA GLY A 692 27.09 33.90 -33.02
C GLY A 692 26.03 32.80 -33.13
N PHE A 693 24.92 32.86 -32.37
CA PHE A 693 23.82 31.89 -32.48
C PHE A 693 22.67 32.42 -33.36
N GLY A 694 22.38 31.71 -34.44
CA GLY A 694 21.30 32.02 -35.38
C GLY A 694 20.08 31.09 -35.27
N PRO A 695 18.98 31.40 -35.97
CA PRO A 695 17.79 30.57 -36.04
C PRO A 695 18.06 29.07 -36.22
N GLY A 696 17.48 28.25 -35.35
CA GLY A 696 17.58 26.78 -35.37
C GLY A 696 18.76 26.21 -34.62
N GLN A 697 19.75 27.02 -34.20
CA GLN A 697 20.88 26.56 -33.39
C GLN A 697 20.49 26.41 -31.92
N MET A 698 21.16 25.47 -31.23
CA MET A 698 20.93 25.14 -29.82
C MET A 698 22.05 25.74 -28.97
N PHE A 699 21.73 26.39 -27.86
CA PHE A 699 22.70 26.84 -26.86
C PHE A 699 22.29 26.42 -25.46
N GLN A 700 23.24 26.28 -24.54
CA GLN A 700 22.97 25.87 -23.16
C GLN A 700 22.90 27.08 -22.22
N VAL A 701 21.91 27.08 -21.32
CA VAL A 701 21.77 28.07 -20.26
C VAL A 701 21.50 27.40 -18.93
N GLN A 702 21.95 28.03 -17.84
CA GLN A 702 21.73 27.52 -16.50
C GLN A 702 20.34 27.93 -16.02
N GLY A 703 19.47 26.96 -15.77
CA GLY A 703 18.12 27.20 -15.25
C GLY A 703 18.11 27.63 -13.78
N PRO A 704 16.95 28.05 -13.23
CA PRO A 704 16.84 28.53 -11.84
C PRO A 704 17.24 27.49 -10.79
N GLY A 705 17.10 26.20 -11.11
CA GLY A 705 17.53 25.09 -10.25
C GLY A 705 18.99 24.67 -10.40
N GLY A 706 19.83 25.47 -11.08
CA GLY A 706 21.27 25.21 -11.26
C GLY A 706 21.63 24.19 -12.36
N GLY A 707 20.66 23.44 -12.90
CA GLY A 707 20.85 22.52 -14.02
C GLY A 707 21.01 23.25 -15.38
N MET A 708 21.75 22.65 -16.31
CA MET A 708 21.93 23.18 -17.68
C MET A 708 20.77 22.73 -18.57
N MET A 709 20.14 23.67 -19.29
CA MET A 709 19.07 23.41 -20.26
C MET A 709 19.50 23.86 -21.67
N GLN A 710 19.13 23.09 -22.70
CA GLN A 710 19.34 23.48 -24.10
C GLN A 710 18.13 24.26 -24.62
N VAL A 711 18.38 25.44 -25.20
CA VAL A 711 17.38 26.32 -25.80
C VAL A 711 17.65 26.43 -27.29
N GLN A 712 16.63 26.19 -28.12
CA GLN A 712 16.69 26.43 -29.55
C GLN A 712 16.37 27.90 -29.85
N VAL A 713 17.18 28.55 -30.68
CA VAL A 713 16.88 29.89 -31.19
C VAL A 713 15.72 29.80 -32.17
N PRO A 714 14.55 30.44 -31.92
CA PRO A 714 13.42 30.39 -32.82
C PRO A 714 13.69 31.15 -34.13
N GLN A 715 12.93 30.82 -35.18
CA GLN A 715 13.08 31.52 -36.46
C GLN A 715 12.78 33.02 -36.31
N GLY A 716 13.70 33.85 -36.82
CA GLY A 716 13.61 35.31 -36.76
C GLY A 716 14.21 35.96 -35.52
N ALA A 717 14.70 35.17 -34.54
CA ALA A 717 15.41 35.74 -33.40
C ALA A 717 16.85 36.13 -33.77
N LEU A 718 17.27 37.32 -33.37
CA LEU A 718 18.62 37.85 -33.61
C LEU A 718 19.52 37.66 -32.37
N PRO A 719 20.85 37.54 -32.53
CA PRO A 719 21.77 37.61 -31.41
C PRO A 719 21.54 38.85 -30.54
N GLY A 720 21.55 38.66 -29.22
CA GLY A 720 21.22 39.70 -28.23
C GLY A 720 19.72 39.84 -27.91
N GLN A 721 18.83 39.16 -28.62
CA GLN A 721 17.39 39.18 -28.34
C GLN A 721 17.05 38.36 -27.10
N VAL A 722 16.12 38.87 -26.28
CA VAL A 722 15.59 38.16 -25.10
C VAL A 722 14.47 37.22 -25.56
N LEU A 723 14.61 35.94 -25.22
CA LEU A 723 13.61 34.89 -25.41
C LEU A 723 12.96 34.56 -24.06
N GLN A 724 11.65 34.30 -24.06
CA GLN A 724 10.99 33.67 -22.92
C GLN A 724 10.93 32.17 -23.15
N VAL A 725 11.52 31.39 -22.25
CA VAL A 725 11.58 29.93 -22.33
C VAL A 725 10.95 29.36 -21.07
N ALA A 726 10.05 28.38 -21.23
CA ALA A 726 9.50 27.64 -20.10
C ALA A 726 10.63 26.85 -19.43
N ALA A 727 10.93 27.17 -18.17
CA ALA A 727 11.86 26.35 -17.39
C ALA A 727 11.20 24.98 -17.10
N PRO A 728 11.92 23.86 -17.25
CA PRO A 728 11.42 22.57 -16.83
C PRO A 728 11.12 22.63 -15.33
N VAL A 729 9.92 22.17 -14.94
CA VAL A 729 9.52 22.10 -13.54
C VAL A 729 10.43 21.11 -12.85
N VAL A 730 11.40 21.61 -12.09
CA VAL A 730 12.21 20.77 -11.21
C VAL A 730 11.27 20.33 -10.09
N VAL A 731 10.81 19.07 -10.16
CA VAL A 731 10.06 18.45 -9.07
C VAL A 731 11.00 18.49 -7.86
N GLY A 732 10.66 19.33 -6.88
CA GLY A 732 11.61 19.87 -5.91
C GLY A 732 12.38 18.81 -5.14
N ALA A 733 13.70 18.88 -5.21
CA ALA A 733 14.55 18.44 -4.11
C ALA A 733 14.35 19.43 -2.93
N PRO A 734 14.28 18.96 -1.68
CA PRO A 734 14.04 19.83 -0.53
C PRO A 734 15.13 20.89 -0.40
N VAL A 735 14.71 22.16 -0.32
CA VAL A 735 15.56 23.32 -0.09
C VAL A 735 16.35 23.11 1.20
N GLN A 736 17.68 23.04 1.11
CA GLN A 736 18.56 23.16 2.26
C GLN A 736 18.42 24.58 2.82
N SER A 737 17.70 24.72 3.92
CA SER A 737 17.65 25.95 4.72
C SER A 737 19.05 26.23 5.28
N SER A 738 19.75 27.21 4.72
CA SER A 738 20.97 27.75 5.31
C SER A 738 20.62 28.43 6.65
N MET A 739 21.10 27.86 7.75
CA MET A 739 21.00 28.46 9.08
C MET A 739 21.74 29.82 9.13
N PRO A 740 21.21 30.84 9.83
CA PRO A 740 21.94 32.07 10.09
C PRO A 740 23.07 31.81 11.09
N SER A 741 24.26 32.30 10.75
CA SER A 741 25.43 32.28 11.63
C SER A 741 25.19 33.19 12.83
N ALA A 742 25.12 32.63 14.03
CA ALA A 742 25.04 33.39 15.27
C ALA A 742 26.41 33.99 15.58
N ASN A 743 26.50 35.32 15.46
CA ASN A 743 27.63 36.12 15.90
C ASN A 743 27.75 36.03 17.43
N LYS A 744 28.88 35.51 17.91
CA LYS A 744 29.33 35.70 19.29
C LYS A 744 29.86 37.12 19.40
N ASP A 745 29.13 37.99 20.09
CA ASP A 745 29.71 39.18 20.69
C ASP A 745 29.57 39.11 22.21
N THR A 746 30.68 39.48 22.83
CA THR A 746 31.04 39.63 24.23
C THR A 746 30.10 40.50 25.07
N GLU A 747 29.75 40.01 26.26
CA GLU A 747 30.05 40.66 27.56
C GLU A 747 30.08 39.62 28.69
#